data_AF-A0A9Q0GIT1-F1
#
_entry.id   AF-A0A9Q0GIT1-F1
#
_cell.length_a   1.000
_cell.length_b   1.000
_cell.length_c   1.000
_cell.angle_alpha   90.00
_cell.angle_beta   90.00
_cell.angle_gamma   90.00
#
_symmetry.space_group_name_H-M   'P 1'
#
loop_
_entity.id
_entity.type
_entity.pdbx_description
1 polymer ?
#
loop_
_entity_poly.entity_id
_entity_poly.type
_entity_poly.pdbx_seq_one_letter_code
_entity_poly.pdbx_strand_id
1 'polypeptide(L)'
;EQHPQTQVITQDTSTYYLEVVSRSLYSLGKITLTRKHNRTESLPICHRANITSNEARVPHRPPLVLLFYSSSFSLANYPATCLSVLENRMDGHLGSCWQIILSLVVLLSSLIITGLARNDALSPSSSSSYNYVSAVGDPGMRSPNVRVALEAWNFCNEVGFEAPQMGSPRMADCADLSCQNTSGMVSSLLLLLMIMNLLYVFVEKEDIIYSPCLGFGVDSLGADLFDNRSRCEVHHKVTDFDNNLAAGDANDPDIFAVRKELYLASLCEVNEPPKPWHFWMIMLKNGNFDKNTTLCPENGKKVSKIVTDRNFPCFGHGCMNQPLVYHNYSRLVSSGEGNAYLTGGFFGTYDLHADLSKGVDNNSYFSVFWKKNLSSESWIFSHKLTTSSKYPWLMLYLRADATEGFNGGYHYNGRGIMRKLPESPNFKVKLTLNITRGGGSNSQFYLLDMGSCWKNNGDPCDGDVLTDVTRYSEMIINPETTSWCRADNLVSCPPYHVSPTGEIIHRNETSRFPYSAYHLYCSPGNAQYLEKPYDICDPYSNPQAQELVQLLPHPEWAVHGYPGRKGEGWVGDARTWELDVGALSSRLYFYQDPGTKPARRVWTSLNVGTEIYVSREGETAEWTVSDFDLLVPEDDIDGNHSSY
;
A
#
# COMPACT_ATOMS: atom_id res chain seq x y z
N GLU A 1 48.73 7.98 -48.06
CA GLU A 1 49.03 9.25 -48.75
C GLU A 1 48.07 10.31 -48.23
N GLN A 2 48.53 11.07 -47.23
CA GLN A 2 48.80 12.51 -47.31
C GLN A 2 47.55 13.40 -47.06
N HIS A 3 47.35 13.70 -45.77
CA HIS A 3 47.08 15.05 -45.26
C HIS A 3 48.17 16.04 -45.72
N PRO A 4 47.97 17.39 -45.74
CA PRO A 4 47.83 18.20 -44.51
C PRO A 4 47.01 19.54 -44.73
N GLN A 5 46.79 20.51 -43.84
CA GLN A 5 47.39 20.98 -42.59
C GLN A 5 46.36 21.67 -41.66
N THR A 6 46.72 21.62 -40.40
CA THR A 6 46.27 22.23 -39.14
C THR A 6 46.43 23.76 -39.08
N GLN A 7 45.58 24.44 -38.29
CA GLN A 7 46.04 25.47 -37.33
C GLN A 7 45.22 25.43 -36.02
N VAL A 8 45.95 25.32 -34.91
CA VAL A 8 45.59 25.48 -33.48
C VAL A 8 45.96 26.94 -33.13
N ILE A 9 45.42 27.72 -32.17
CA ILE A 9 45.39 27.72 -30.68
C ILE A 9 44.58 29.03 -30.34
N THR A 10 43.62 29.14 -29.40
CA THR A 10 43.80 29.29 -27.94
C THR A 10 42.49 29.22 -27.15
N GLN A 11 42.65 28.76 -25.91
CA GLN A 11 41.71 28.58 -24.80
C GLN A 11 40.91 29.84 -24.46
N ASP A 12 39.67 29.63 -23.98
CA ASP A 12 39.22 30.28 -22.75
C ASP A 12 38.29 29.34 -21.98
N THR A 13 38.72 29.01 -20.76
CA THR A 13 37.97 28.23 -19.77
C THR A 13 37.29 29.20 -18.81
N SER A 14 35.96 29.26 -18.83
CA SER A 14 35.18 29.91 -17.77
C SER A 14 34.15 28.93 -17.21
N THR A 15 34.52 28.38 -16.06
CA THR A 15 33.69 27.62 -15.12
C THR A 15 32.58 28.53 -14.59
N TYR A 16 31.31 28.15 -14.78
CA TYR A 16 30.19 28.78 -14.10
C TYR A 16 29.63 27.84 -13.03
N TYR A 17 29.87 28.21 -11.78
CA TYR A 17 29.15 27.73 -10.61
C TYR A 17 27.69 28.21 -10.71
N LEU A 18 26.73 27.30 -10.61
CA LEU A 18 25.32 27.66 -10.46
C LEU A 18 25.01 27.77 -8.96
N GLU A 19 25.05 29.00 -8.47
CA GLU A 19 24.61 29.38 -7.14
C GLU A 19 23.08 29.52 -7.15
N VAL A 20 22.40 28.72 -6.33
CA VAL A 20 20.95 28.79 -6.12
C VAL A 20 20.64 30.04 -5.31
N VAL A 21 20.12 31.08 -5.98
CA VAL A 21 19.51 32.24 -5.32
C VAL A 21 18.02 32.22 -5.59
N SER A 22 17.25 31.99 -4.51
CA SER A 22 15.81 32.15 -4.50
C SER A 22 15.46 33.63 -4.71
N ARG A 23 14.62 33.91 -5.71
CA ARG A 23 13.87 35.16 -5.79
C ARG A 23 12.47 34.92 -6.30
N SER A 24 11.54 35.06 -5.35
CA SER A 24 10.11 35.26 -5.55
C SER A 24 9.85 36.47 -6.44
N LEU A 25 9.04 36.32 -7.49
CA LEU A 25 8.44 37.43 -8.22
C LEU A 25 6.94 37.22 -8.35
N TYR A 26 6.21 37.97 -7.52
CA TYR A 26 4.86 38.41 -7.80
C TYR A 26 4.87 39.27 -9.07
N SER A 27 4.05 38.93 -10.05
CA SER A 27 3.73 39.81 -11.19
C SER A 27 2.22 39.79 -11.42
N LEU A 28 1.60 40.90 -11.05
CA LEU A 28 0.20 41.25 -11.20
C LEU A 28 -0.19 41.41 -12.69
N GLY A 29 -1.08 40.55 -13.16
CA GLY A 29 -1.89 40.78 -14.37
C GLY A 29 -3.08 41.68 -14.05
N LYS A 30 -3.07 42.90 -14.56
CA LYS A 30 -4.21 43.83 -14.55
C LYS A 30 -5.34 43.30 -15.43
N ILE A 31 -6.52 43.07 -14.85
CA ILE A 31 -7.79 42.98 -15.59
C ILE A 31 -8.58 44.26 -15.30
N THR A 32 -8.86 45.01 -16.37
CA THR A 32 -9.71 46.20 -16.35
C THR A 32 -11.17 45.78 -16.46
N LEU A 33 -11.97 46.04 -15.43
CA LEU A 33 -13.43 45.91 -15.49
C LEU A 33 -14.09 47.25 -15.15
N THR A 34 -14.79 47.79 -16.13
CA THR A 34 -15.56 49.04 -16.08
C THR A 34 -16.83 48.88 -15.25
N ARG A 35 -17.12 49.93 -14.48
CA ARG A 35 -18.10 50.08 -13.39
C ARG A 35 -19.52 50.34 -13.89
N LYS A 36 -20.54 49.84 -13.19
CA LYS A 36 -21.87 50.49 -13.07
C LYS A 36 -22.37 50.42 -11.62
N HIS A 37 -23.13 51.43 -11.24
CA HIS A 37 -23.21 52.07 -9.92
C HIS A 37 -24.51 51.73 -9.14
N ASN A 38 -24.43 51.73 -7.79
CA ASN A 38 -25.39 52.21 -6.75
C ASN A 38 -25.30 51.29 -5.51
N ARG A 39 -25.35 51.68 -4.23
CA ARG A 39 -25.69 52.90 -3.44
C ARG A 39 -25.08 52.67 -2.02
N THR A 40 -24.25 53.59 -1.48
CA THR A 40 -24.46 54.47 -0.28
C THR A 40 -24.71 53.83 1.10
N GLU A 41 -23.78 54.07 2.05
CA GLU A 41 -23.93 54.65 3.44
C GLU A 41 -22.56 54.58 4.20
N SER A 42 -21.78 55.68 4.35
CA SER A 42 -21.55 56.56 5.54
C SER A 42 -20.92 55.89 6.79
N LEU A 43 -19.58 55.97 7.07
CA LEU A 43 -18.77 56.98 7.84
C LEU A 43 -19.04 57.03 9.38
N PRO A 44 -18.11 57.46 10.31
CA PRO A 44 -16.77 58.11 10.18
C PRO A 44 -15.62 57.51 11.07
N ILE A 45 -14.32 57.55 10.70
CA ILE A 45 -13.22 58.55 10.91
C ILE A 45 -12.87 58.92 12.38
N CYS A 46 -11.60 58.69 12.81
CA CYS A 46 -10.65 59.74 13.27
C CYS A 46 -9.24 59.24 13.74
N HIS A 47 -8.19 59.88 13.17
CA HIS A 47 -6.80 60.20 13.61
C HIS A 47 -5.88 59.18 14.31
N ARG A 48 -4.62 58.89 13.92
CA ARG A 48 -3.41 59.60 13.37
C ARG A 48 -2.50 60.30 14.41
N ALA A 49 -1.31 59.73 14.65
CA ALA A 49 0.02 60.37 14.84
C ALA A 49 1.10 59.25 14.94
N ASN A 50 2.14 59.11 14.09
CA ASN A 50 3.40 59.89 13.92
C ASN A 50 4.21 60.01 15.25
N ILE A 51 5.54 59.77 15.38
CA ILE A 51 6.70 59.86 14.46
C ILE A 51 8.01 59.43 15.23
N THR A 52 9.01 58.84 14.52
CA THR A 52 10.52 58.85 14.73
C THR A 52 11.17 58.28 16.03
N SER A 53 12.43 57.80 16.11
CA SER A 53 13.60 57.53 15.23
C SER A 53 14.75 56.91 16.08
N ASN A 54 15.67 56.18 15.44
CA ASN A 54 17.10 55.91 15.81
C ASN A 54 17.39 55.09 17.09
N GLU A 55 18.43 54.25 17.24
CA GLU A 55 19.62 53.87 16.45
C GLU A 55 20.22 52.55 17.03
N ALA A 56 21.16 51.94 16.31
CA ALA A 56 21.81 50.63 16.47
C ALA A 56 22.41 50.20 17.84
N ARG A 57 22.39 48.88 18.11
CA ARG A 57 23.56 48.02 18.47
C ARG A 57 23.21 46.53 18.60
N VAL A 58 24.01 45.67 17.97
CA VAL A 58 24.13 44.19 18.09
C VAL A 58 25.30 43.94 19.10
N PRO A 59 25.44 42.86 19.91
CA PRO A 59 25.30 41.45 19.49
C PRO A 59 24.91 40.36 20.55
N HIS A 60 24.75 39.13 20.03
CA HIS A 60 24.86 37.78 20.64
C HIS A 60 23.91 37.34 21.78
N ARG A 61 23.17 36.25 21.54
CA ARG A 61 22.58 35.34 22.56
C ARG A 61 22.83 33.87 22.20
N PRO A 62 23.33 33.04 23.15
CA PRO A 62 23.21 31.57 23.17
C PRO A 62 22.00 31.13 24.05
N PRO A 63 21.70 29.82 24.19
CA PRO A 63 20.35 29.29 24.43
C PRO A 63 19.95 29.26 25.91
N LEU A 64 18.63 29.25 26.15
CA LEU A 64 18.04 29.24 27.49
C LEU A 64 17.45 27.86 27.82
N VAL A 65 18.08 27.21 28.79
CA VAL A 65 17.58 26.10 29.61
C VAL A 65 16.62 26.67 30.64
N LEU A 66 15.47 26.04 30.87
CA LEU A 66 14.55 26.39 31.96
C LEU A 66 14.35 25.17 32.87
N LEU A 67 14.91 25.30 34.06
CA LEU A 67 14.76 24.42 35.22
C LEU A 67 13.63 24.92 36.13
N PHE A 68 13.02 23.97 36.82
CA PHE A 68 11.98 24.07 37.84
C PHE A 68 12.37 24.96 39.03
N TYR A 69 11.38 25.64 39.63
CA TYR A 69 11.44 26.08 41.03
C TYR A 69 10.09 25.91 41.73
N SER A 70 10.16 25.27 42.90
CA SER A 70 9.15 25.18 43.96
C SER A 70 9.29 26.33 44.94
N SER A 71 8.20 26.77 45.57
CA SER A 71 8.28 27.52 46.83
C SER A 71 6.99 27.43 47.65
N SER A 72 7.16 26.97 48.89
CA SER A 72 6.22 26.93 50.02
C SER A 72 6.22 28.27 50.78
N PHE A 73 5.13 28.69 51.44
CA PHE A 73 5.17 29.50 52.68
C PHE A 73 3.84 29.48 53.47
N SER A 74 3.98 29.71 54.78
CA SER A 74 3.12 29.36 55.93
C SER A 74 2.13 30.46 56.40
N LEU A 75 1.18 30.03 57.26
CA LEU A 75 0.16 30.76 58.04
C LEU A 75 0.67 31.92 58.92
N ALA A 76 -0.17 32.95 59.12
CA ALA A 76 -0.82 33.32 60.41
C ALA A 76 -1.43 34.76 60.42
N ASN A 77 -2.73 34.92 60.71
CA ASN A 77 -3.30 35.73 61.81
C ASN A 77 -4.82 36.02 61.66
N TYR A 78 -5.55 35.78 62.76
CA TYR A 78 -6.98 35.89 63.02
C TYR A 78 -7.47 37.35 63.25
N PRO A 79 -8.80 37.60 63.39
CA PRO A 79 -9.44 37.54 64.71
C PRO A 79 -10.74 36.70 64.75
N ALA A 80 -11.00 36.16 65.95
CA ALA A 80 -12.13 35.32 66.33
C ALA A 80 -13.37 36.12 66.75
N THR A 81 -14.57 35.55 66.56
CA THR A 81 -15.56 35.17 67.60
C THR A 81 -16.98 35.12 67.05
N CYS A 82 -17.58 33.91 67.03
CA CYS A 82 -18.88 33.67 67.63
C CYS A 82 -18.99 32.16 67.96
N LEU A 83 -19.27 31.89 69.23
CA LEU A 83 -19.16 30.61 69.92
C LEU A 83 -20.48 29.82 69.84
N SER A 84 -20.35 28.49 69.76
CA SER A 84 -21.13 27.44 70.46
C SER A 84 -22.67 27.46 70.44
N VAL A 85 -23.28 26.38 69.91
CA VAL A 85 -24.27 25.50 70.59
C VAL A 85 -24.49 24.26 69.71
N LEU A 86 -24.08 23.08 70.22
CA LEU A 86 -24.62 21.71 69.99
C LEU A 86 -23.50 20.67 70.03
N GLU A 87 -23.11 20.29 71.24
CA GLU A 87 -22.60 18.96 71.52
C GLU A 87 -23.78 18.12 72.07
N ASN A 88 -23.78 16.83 71.74
CA ASN A 88 -24.65 15.74 72.24
C ASN A 88 -25.92 15.39 71.45
N ARG A 89 -25.73 14.55 70.41
CA ARG A 89 -26.31 13.20 70.31
C ARG A 89 -26.09 12.69 68.89
N MET A 90 -25.35 11.60 68.73
CA MET A 90 -25.81 10.45 67.94
C MET A 90 -24.83 9.29 68.14
N ASP A 91 -25.38 8.25 68.76
CA ASP A 91 -24.77 6.98 69.10
C ASP A 91 -24.35 6.18 67.85
N GLY A 92 -23.38 5.29 68.09
CA GLY A 92 -22.75 4.47 67.08
C GLY A 92 -23.70 3.56 66.32
N HIS A 93 -23.51 3.54 65.00
CA HIS A 93 -23.59 2.34 64.14
C HIS A 93 -23.19 2.63 62.68
N LEU A 94 -23.03 3.90 62.26
CA LEU A 94 -22.63 4.25 60.89
C LEU A 94 -21.11 4.31 60.62
N GLY A 95 -20.26 4.40 61.64
CA GLY A 95 -18.79 4.40 61.46
C GLY A 95 -18.20 3.03 61.08
N SER A 96 -18.94 1.95 61.33
CA SER A 96 -18.50 0.57 61.08
C SER A 96 -18.61 0.17 59.61
N CYS A 97 -19.69 0.57 58.92
CA CYS A 97 -19.90 0.21 57.50
C CYS A 97 -18.88 0.86 56.56
N TRP A 98 -18.46 2.10 56.85
CA TRP A 98 -17.47 2.81 56.04
C TRP A 98 -16.07 2.16 56.12
N GLN A 99 -15.70 1.68 57.30
CA GLN A 99 -14.43 0.97 57.52
C GLN A 99 -14.41 -0.41 56.85
N ILE A 100 -15.54 -1.11 56.79
CA ILE A 100 -15.67 -2.41 56.13
C ILE A 100 -15.57 -2.27 54.60
N ILE A 101 -16.19 -1.24 54.02
CA ILE A 101 -16.12 -0.97 52.58
C ILE A 101 -14.69 -0.62 52.16
N LEU A 102 -13.99 0.22 52.93
CA LEU A 102 -12.57 0.54 52.65
C LEU A 102 -11.68 -0.71 52.72
N SER A 103 -11.92 -1.58 53.70
CA SER A 103 -11.16 -2.81 53.88
C SER A 103 -11.39 -3.82 52.75
N LEU A 104 -12.61 -3.91 52.23
CA LEU A 104 -12.95 -4.78 51.09
C LEU A 104 -12.33 -4.28 49.77
N VAL A 105 -12.29 -2.96 49.55
CA VAL A 105 -11.63 -2.36 48.37
C VAL A 105 -10.13 -2.63 48.37
N VAL A 106 -9.48 -2.55 49.54
CA VAL A 106 -8.05 -2.85 49.70
C VAL A 106 -7.77 -4.37 49.51
N LEU A 107 -8.65 -5.24 50.02
CA LEU A 107 -8.55 -6.69 49.81
C LEU A 107 -8.75 -7.10 48.34
N LEU A 108 -9.71 -6.50 47.64
CA LEU A 108 -9.94 -6.74 46.22
C LEU A 108 -8.77 -6.23 45.36
N SER A 109 -8.21 -5.07 45.70
CA SER A 109 -7.03 -4.53 44.99
C SER A 109 -5.78 -5.41 45.17
N SER A 110 -5.59 -6.03 46.34
CA SER A 110 -4.45 -6.92 46.61
C SER A 110 -4.62 -8.33 46.01
N LEU A 111 -5.85 -8.82 45.86
CA LEU A 111 -6.17 -10.06 45.12
C LEU A 111 -5.94 -9.93 43.60
N ILE A 112 -6.17 -8.74 43.03
CA ILE A 112 -5.89 -8.47 41.59
C ILE A 112 -4.38 -8.38 41.34
N ILE A 113 -3.62 -7.79 42.26
CA ILE A 113 -2.15 -7.66 42.14
C ILE A 113 -1.43 -9.00 42.35
N THR A 114 -1.97 -9.90 43.17
CA THR A 114 -1.37 -11.24 43.41
C THR A 114 -1.82 -12.31 42.42
N GLY A 115 -2.92 -12.09 41.67
CA GLY A 115 -3.38 -12.97 40.59
C GLY A 115 -2.61 -12.86 39.27
N LEU A 116 -1.82 -11.80 39.09
CA LEU A 116 -1.01 -11.58 37.88
C LEU A 116 0.43 -12.10 37.97
N ALA A 117 0.80 -12.73 39.10
CA ALA A 117 2.15 -13.26 39.34
C ALA A 117 2.14 -14.79 39.55
N ARG A 118 1.69 -15.54 38.54
CA ARG A 118 1.97 -16.97 38.44
C ARG A 118 1.70 -17.46 37.02
N ASN A 119 2.77 -17.66 36.25
CA ASN A 119 3.00 -18.78 35.35
C ASN A 119 4.29 -18.55 34.56
N ASP A 120 5.43 -18.88 35.16
CA ASP A 120 6.64 -19.20 34.41
C ASP A 120 7.09 -20.60 34.82
N ALA A 121 6.77 -21.58 33.96
CA ALA A 121 7.29 -22.92 34.01
C ALA A 121 8.09 -23.16 32.73
N LEU A 122 9.42 -23.25 32.90
CA LEU A 122 10.42 -23.60 31.91
C LEU A 122 10.18 -24.98 31.28
N SER A 123 10.39 -25.09 29.97
CA SER A 123 11.13 -26.20 29.29
C SER A 123 11.28 -25.88 27.77
N PRO A 124 12.09 -26.62 26.97
CA PRO A 124 13.40 -26.17 26.54
C PRO A 124 13.57 -25.98 25.02
N SER A 125 14.53 -25.12 24.65
CA SER A 125 15.32 -25.03 23.39
C SER A 125 14.81 -25.68 22.08
N SER A 126 14.52 -24.87 21.05
CA SER A 126 15.31 -24.80 19.80
C SER A 126 14.63 -23.93 18.71
N SER A 127 15.48 -23.27 17.91
CA SER A 127 15.22 -22.27 16.86
C SER A 127 14.91 -20.87 17.38
N SER A 128 15.68 -19.89 16.92
CA SER A 128 15.41 -18.46 17.11
C SER A 128 14.05 -18.14 16.49
N SER A 129 13.00 -18.17 17.29
CA SER A 129 11.67 -17.70 16.91
C SER A 129 11.75 -16.19 16.80
N TYR A 130 12.15 -15.68 15.64
CA TYR A 130 11.95 -14.27 15.32
C TYR A 130 10.46 -13.97 15.56
N ASN A 131 10.16 -12.96 16.38
CA ASN A 131 8.84 -12.37 16.35
C ASN A 131 8.66 -11.73 14.97
N TYR A 132 7.50 -11.95 14.35
CA TYR A 132 7.17 -11.35 13.07
C TYR A 132 6.16 -10.23 13.27
N VAL A 133 6.37 -9.13 12.56
CA VAL A 133 5.45 -7.99 12.48
C VAL A 133 4.98 -7.80 11.05
N SER A 134 3.79 -7.24 10.88
CA SER A 134 3.29 -6.91 9.55
C SER A 134 4.10 -5.76 8.95
N ALA A 135 4.54 -5.96 7.71
CA ALA A 135 5.20 -4.98 6.89
C ALA A 135 4.22 -4.06 6.16
N VAL A 136 2.93 -4.41 6.06
CA VAL A 136 1.92 -3.61 5.37
C VAL A 136 1.18 -2.69 6.32
N GLY A 137 0.70 -1.56 5.80
CA GLY A 137 -0.19 -0.65 6.52
C GLY A 137 -1.59 -1.18 6.78
N ASP A 138 -1.99 -2.24 6.08
CA ASP A 138 -3.29 -2.90 6.24
C ASP A 138 -3.11 -4.40 6.53
N PRO A 139 -2.66 -4.79 7.74
CA PRO A 139 -2.35 -6.18 8.07
C PRO A 139 -3.56 -7.10 7.87
N GLY A 140 -3.39 -8.13 7.04
CA GLY A 140 -4.45 -9.08 6.71
C GLY A 140 -5.66 -8.45 6.01
N MET A 141 -5.50 -7.27 5.42
CA MET A 141 -6.56 -6.49 4.77
C MET A 141 -7.72 -6.12 5.73
N ARG A 142 -7.41 -5.75 6.98
CA ARG A 142 -8.43 -5.56 8.04
C ARG A 142 -8.83 -4.12 8.30
N SER A 143 -8.18 -3.13 7.71
CA SER A 143 -8.53 -1.72 7.82
C SER A 143 -10.01 -1.49 7.50
N PRO A 144 -10.77 -0.78 8.35
CA PRO A 144 -12.16 -0.43 8.06
C PRO A 144 -12.26 0.57 6.89
N ASN A 145 -11.17 1.25 6.57
CA ASN A 145 -11.08 2.27 5.53
C ASN A 145 -10.63 1.66 4.20
N VAL A 146 -11.11 2.21 3.09
CA VAL A 146 -10.68 1.79 1.74
C VAL A 146 -9.44 2.57 1.34
N ARG A 147 -8.45 1.86 0.83
CA ARG A 147 -7.23 2.41 0.22
C ARG A 147 -6.82 1.56 -0.97
N VAL A 148 -7.30 1.93 -2.16
CA VAL A 148 -7.05 1.18 -3.40
C VAL A 148 -6.69 2.15 -4.51
N ALA A 149 -5.62 1.88 -5.23
CA ALA A 149 -5.28 2.57 -6.48
C ALA A 149 -5.32 1.62 -7.67
N LEU A 150 -5.41 2.20 -8.85
CA LEU A 150 -5.32 1.51 -10.13
C LEU A 150 -4.23 2.15 -10.98
N GLU A 151 -3.42 1.28 -11.58
CA GLU A 151 -2.44 1.56 -12.61
C GLU A 151 -2.81 0.75 -13.84
N ALA A 152 -3.10 1.40 -14.97
CA ALA A 152 -3.31 0.68 -16.22
C ALA A 152 -2.49 1.21 -17.41
N TRP A 153 -1.17 1.02 -17.34
CA TRP A 153 -0.23 1.39 -18.41
C TRP A 153 0.14 0.18 -19.29
N ASN A 154 0.73 0.41 -20.46
CA ASN A 154 1.31 -0.67 -21.26
C ASN A 154 2.61 -1.20 -20.60
N PHE A 155 3.10 -2.38 -21.01
CA PHE A 155 4.34 -2.98 -20.54
C PHE A 155 5.54 -2.08 -20.68
N CYS A 156 5.73 -1.51 -21.86
CA CYS A 156 6.78 -0.51 -22.05
C CYS A 156 6.22 0.87 -21.65
N ASN A 157 6.97 1.61 -20.83
CA ASN A 157 6.69 3.02 -20.59
C ASN A 157 7.13 3.84 -21.82
N GLU A 158 6.72 5.11 -21.92
CA GLU A 158 6.86 6.00 -23.10
C GLU A 158 5.76 5.87 -24.16
N VAL A 159 4.65 5.17 -23.86
CA VAL A 159 3.50 5.01 -24.78
C VAL A 159 2.39 6.03 -24.56
N GLY A 160 2.57 6.99 -23.65
CA GLY A 160 1.54 7.98 -23.35
C GLY A 160 1.09 8.80 -24.58
N PHE A 161 1.93 8.87 -25.62
CA PHE A 161 1.63 9.49 -26.91
C PHE A 161 0.63 8.72 -27.79
N GLU A 162 0.38 7.43 -27.54
CA GLU A 162 -0.61 6.63 -28.30
C GLU A 162 -2.06 7.05 -27.99
N ALA A 163 -2.26 7.74 -26.85
CA ALA A 163 -3.58 8.06 -26.33
C ALA A 163 -3.67 9.53 -25.83
N PRO A 164 -3.29 10.54 -26.63
CA PRO A 164 -3.09 11.91 -26.14
C PRO A 164 -4.39 12.59 -25.67
N GLN A 165 -5.55 12.06 -26.06
CA GLN A 165 -6.87 12.55 -25.67
C GLN A 165 -7.48 11.75 -24.52
N MET A 166 -6.82 10.67 -24.08
CA MET A 166 -7.26 9.89 -22.93
C MET A 166 -6.55 10.43 -21.68
N GLY A 167 -7.29 10.53 -20.58
CA GLY A 167 -6.70 10.86 -19.29
C GLY A 167 -5.74 9.75 -18.83
N SER A 168 -4.81 10.09 -17.93
CA SER A 168 -3.95 9.07 -17.32
C SER A 168 -4.82 8.02 -16.63
N PRO A 169 -4.60 6.71 -16.90
CA PRO A 169 -5.37 5.61 -16.33
C PRO A 169 -4.81 5.26 -14.94
N ARG A 170 -4.38 6.28 -14.20
CA ARG A 170 -4.10 6.23 -12.76
C ARG A 170 -5.35 6.72 -12.05
N MET A 171 -5.90 5.89 -11.18
CA MET A 171 -7.09 6.21 -10.38
C MET A 171 -6.90 5.76 -8.94
N ALA A 172 -7.67 6.31 -8.02
CA ALA A 172 -7.72 5.85 -6.64
C ALA A 172 -9.13 5.92 -6.05
N ASP A 173 -9.40 5.02 -5.12
CA ASP A 173 -10.53 5.07 -4.21
C ASP A 173 -10.00 4.99 -2.78
N CYS A 174 -10.14 6.11 -2.07
CA CYS A 174 -9.74 6.24 -0.68
C CYS A 174 -10.90 6.85 0.09
N ALA A 175 -11.41 6.10 1.05
CA ALA A 175 -12.59 6.47 1.81
C ALA A 175 -12.46 6.05 3.27
N ASP A 176 -12.82 6.96 4.18
CA ASP A 176 -12.85 6.69 5.62
C ASP A 176 -14.27 6.35 6.06
N LEU A 177 -14.41 5.28 6.85
CA LEU A 177 -15.66 4.88 7.47
C LEU A 177 -15.77 5.50 8.86
N SER A 178 -16.78 6.34 9.07
CA SER A 178 -17.07 6.96 10.36
C SER A 178 -18.40 6.45 10.89
N CYS A 179 -18.40 5.67 11.97
CA CYS A 179 -19.62 5.15 12.58
C CYS A 179 -19.89 5.82 13.93
N GLN A 180 -21.06 6.46 14.07
CA GLN A 180 -21.48 6.99 15.37
C GLN A 180 -21.94 5.85 16.28
N ASN A 181 -21.20 5.63 17.37
CA ASN A 181 -21.55 4.62 18.37
C ASN A 181 -22.47 5.27 19.42
N THR A 182 -23.79 5.16 19.24
CA THR A 182 -24.78 5.67 20.21
C THR A 182 -24.76 4.91 21.54
N SER A 183 -24.11 3.73 21.59
CA SER A 183 -24.06 2.85 22.77
C SER A 183 -23.29 3.44 23.97
N GLY A 184 -22.29 4.30 23.73
CA GLY A 184 -21.48 4.90 24.80
C GLY A 184 -22.22 5.95 25.62
N MET A 185 -23.08 6.76 24.98
CA MET A 185 -23.84 7.80 25.68
C MET A 185 -24.95 7.22 26.56
N VAL A 186 -25.55 6.10 26.15
CA VAL A 186 -26.65 5.45 26.87
C VAL A 186 -26.13 4.80 28.16
N SER A 187 -24.93 4.19 28.15
CA SER A 187 -24.32 3.61 29.35
C SER A 187 -23.95 4.68 30.40
N SER A 188 -23.38 5.82 29.97
CA SER A 188 -23.07 6.93 30.89
C SER A 188 -24.32 7.61 31.44
N LEU A 189 -25.39 7.76 30.65
CA LEU A 189 -26.66 8.31 31.12
C LEU A 189 -27.38 7.37 32.09
N LEU A 190 -27.37 6.05 31.81
CA LEU A 190 -27.91 5.03 32.72
C LEU A 190 -27.12 4.96 34.03
N LEU A 191 -25.80 5.09 33.98
CA LEU A 191 -24.97 5.18 35.18
C LEU A 191 -25.28 6.46 35.98
N LEU A 192 -25.46 7.61 35.31
CA LEU A 192 -25.89 8.85 35.97
C LEU A 192 -27.29 8.73 36.58
N LEU A 193 -28.24 8.11 35.87
CA LEU A 193 -29.61 7.85 36.37
C LEU A 193 -29.61 6.86 37.53
N MET A 194 -28.74 5.85 37.53
CA MET A 194 -28.55 4.95 38.66
C MET A 194 -27.93 5.66 39.86
N ILE A 195 -26.94 6.53 39.63
CA ILE A 195 -26.33 7.36 40.69
C ILE A 195 -27.36 8.33 41.28
N MET A 196 -28.18 8.97 40.44
CA MET A 196 -29.24 9.88 40.88
C MET A 196 -30.35 9.15 41.64
N ASN A 197 -30.74 7.95 41.23
CA ASN A 197 -31.68 7.11 41.98
C ASN A 197 -31.08 6.62 43.31
N LEU A 198 -29.77 6.29 43.36
CA LEU A 198 -29.09 5.95 44.62
C LEU A 198 -29.07 7.16 45.58
N LEU A 199 -28.81 8.36 45.06
CA LEU A 199 -28.84 9.60 45.84
C LEU A 199 -30.27 9.93 46.31
N TYR A 200 -31.29 9.67 45.49
CA TYR A 200 -32.70 9.89 45.84
C TYR A 200 -33.15 8.97 47.01
N VAL A 201 -32.72 7.70 46.99
CA VAL A 201 -32.98 6.74 48.09
C VAL A 201 -32.23 7.10 49.37
N PHE A 202 -31.09 7.79 49.29
CA PHE A 202 -30.38 8.30 50.47
C PHE A 202 -31.04 9.53 51.11
N VAL A 203 -31.81 10.31 50.34
CA VAL A 203 -32.49 11.52 50.84
C VAL A 203 -33.84 11.22 51.51
N GLU A 204 -34.51 10.11 51.18
CA GLU A 204 -35.77 9.72 51.84
C GLU A 204 -35.61 9.22 53.30
N LYS A 205 -34.39 9.22 53.86
CA LYS A 205 -34.15 8.94 55.29
C LYS A 205 -34.01 10.16 56.18
N GLU A 206 -34.22 11.37 55.65
CA GLU A 206 -34.45 12.56 56.48
C GLU A 206 -35.76 13.23 56.05
N ASP A 207 -36.75 13.19 56.94
CA ASP A 207 -38.08 13.78 56.76
C ASP A 207 -38.00 15.28 56.43
N ILE A 208 -38.18 15.66 55.15
CA ILE A 208 -38.60 17.02 54.78
C ILE A 208 -39.62 16.97 53.63
N ILE A 209 -40.84 17.42 53.94
CA ILE A 209 -41.98 17.62 53.05
C ILE A 209 -41.71 18.81 52.11
N TYR A 210 -41.77 18.63 50.78
CA TYR A 210 -42.24 19.66 49.84
C TYR A 210 -42.95 19.04 48.62
N SER A 211 -43.96 19.77 48.14
CA SER A 211 -45.07 19.40 47.25
C SER A 211 -44.68 19.13 45.77
N PRO A 212 -45.47 18.35 45.00
CA PRO A 212 -45.15 17.97 43.63
C PRO A 212 -45.76 18.96 42.62
N CYS A 213 -44.93 19.69 41.89
CA CYS A 213 -45.35 20.43 40.70
C CYS A 213 -44.21 20.46 39.68
N LEU A 214 -44.24 19.52 38.73
CA LEU A 214 -43.91 19.71 37.30
C LEU A 214 -43.99 18.34 36.62
N GLY A 215 -45.16 18.07 36.05
CA GLY A 215 -45.31 16.98 35.10
C GLY A 215 -44.53 17.30 33.83
N PHE A 216 -43.50 16.50 33.55
CA PHE A 216 -43.03 16.32 32.18
C PHE A 216 -43.70 15.05 31.64
N GLY A 217 -44.57 15.26 30.65
CA GLY A 217 -45.23 14.18 29.92
C GLY A 217 -44.20 13.29 29.25
N VAL A 218 -44.25 12.01 29.58
CA VAL A 218 -43.40 10.96 29.03
C VAL A 218 -44.03 10.38 27.76
N ASP A 219 -44.62 11.21 26.90
CA ASP A 219 -45.41 10.71 25.76
C ASP A 219 -44.92 11.20 24.39
N SER A 220 -43.74 11.86 24.29
CA SER A 220 -43.21 12.31 23.00
C SER A 220 -41.73 12.00 22.75
N LEU A 221 -41.05 11.25 23.62
CA LEU A 221 -39.65 10.81 23.44
C LEU A 221 -39.52 9.33 23.04
N GLY A 222 -40.63 8.59 23.02
CA GLY A 222 -40.63 7.13 22.78
C GLY A 222 -40.58 6.68 21.32
N ALA A 223 -40.62 7.59 20.35
CA ALA A 223 -40.68 7.23 18.92
C ALA A 223 -39.37 7.43 18.15
N ASP A 224 -38.44 8.27 18.62
CA ASP A 224 -37.14 8.51 17.96
C ASP A 224 -35.95 7.80 18.64
N LEU A 225 -36.15 7.18 19.81
CA LEU A 225 -35.10 6.46 20.54
C LEU A 225 -34.90 5.00 20.10
N PHE A 226 -35.65 4.53 19.10
CA PHE A 226 -35.59 3.15 18.60
C PHE A 226 -35.05 3.00 17.18
N ASP A 227 -34.62 4.06 16.48
CA ASP A 227 -33.75 3.88 15.31
C ASP A 227 -32.29 3.72 15.78
N ASN A 228 -32.05 2.61 16.48
CA ASN A 228 -30.74 2.25 17.02
C ASN A 228 -29.83 1.68 15.92
N ARG A 229 -29.80 2.35 14.76
CA ARG A 229 -28.84 2.11 13.70
C ARG A 229 -27.64 3.00 13.97
N SER A 230 -26.48 2.41 14.22
CA SER A 230 -25.20 3.10 14.11
C SER A 230 -25.15 3.78 12.75
N ARG A 231 -25.29 5.12 12.73
CA ARG A 231 -25.25 5.91 11.50
C ARG A 231 -23.80 5.98 11.08
N CYS A 232 -23.42 5.08 10.17
CA CYS A 232 -22.13 5.09 9.52
C CYS A 232 -22.18 6.00 8.28
N GLU A 233 -21.14 6.81 8.10
CA GLU A 233 -20.95 7.72 6.98
C GLU A 233 -19.60 7.42 6.31
N VAL A 234 -19.53 7.68 5.00
CA VAL A 234 -18.35 7.41 4.18
C VAL A 234 -17.78 8.74 3.72
N HIS A 235 -16.53 9.01 4.07
CA HIS A 235 -15.83 10.24 3.71
C HIS A 235 -14.79 9.93 2.63
N HIS A 236 -15.10 10.25 1.38
CA HIS A 236 -14.17 10.11 0.27
C HIS A 236 -13.06 11.17 0.33
N LYS A 237 -11.81 10.72 0.18
CA LYS A 237 -10.62 11.58 0.07
C LYS A 237 -10.26 11.93 -1.37
N VAL A 238 -10.66 11.06 -2.31
CA VAL A 238 -10.43 11.22 -3.74
C VAL A 238 -11.77 11.48 -4.41
N THR A 239 -11.83 12.52 -5.24
CA THR A 239 -13.03 12.96 -5.96
C THR A 239 -12.98 12.58 -7.44
N ASP A 240 -14.11 12.73 -8.15
CA ASP A 240 -14.14 12.58 -9.61
C ASP A 240 -13.18 13.53 -10.30
N PHE A 241 -12.99 14.74 -9.76
CA PHE A 241 -12.06 15.71 -10.34
C PHE A 241 -10.62 15.17 -10.30
N ASP A 242 -10.21 14.60 -9.17
CA ASP A 242 -8.85 14.06 -8.98
C ASP A 242 -8.58 12.87 -9.92
N ASN A 243 -9.55 11.94 -10.01
CA ASN A 243 -9.46 10.77 -10.89
C ASN A 243 -9.54 11.15 -12.37
N ASN A 244 -10.23 12.25 -12.74
CA ASN A 244 -10.35 12.72 -14.12
C ASN A 244 -9.23 13.69 -14.54
N LEU A 245 -8.23 13.96 -13.68
CA LEU A 245 -7.05 14.71 -14.07
C LEU A 245 -6.38 14.04 -15.28
N ALA A 246 -6.26 14.79 -16.37
CA ALA A 246 -5.62 14.41 -17.61
C ALA A 246 -4.36 15.25 -17.82
N ALA A 247 -3.46 14.77 -18.68
CA ALA A 247 -2.19 15.46 -18.96
C ALA A 247 -2.41 16.89 -19.46
N GLY A 248 -3.51 17.16 -20.18
CA GLY A 248 -3.75 18.47 -20.81
C GLY A 248 -2.61 18.81 -21.78
N ASP A 249 -2.09 20.03 -21.69
CA ASP A 249 -0.89 20.47 -22.43
C ASP A 249 0.43 20.04 -21.75
N ALA A 250 0.42 19.13 -20.76
CA ALA A 250 1.66 18.63 -20.18
C ALA A 250 2.53 18.01 -21.29
N ASN A 251 3.78 18.47 -21.39
CA ASN A 251 4.68 18.09 -22.49
C ASN A 251 4.99 16.57 -22.57
N ASP A 252 4.71 15.81 -21.50
CA ASP A 252 5.01 14.37 -21.42
C ASP A 252 3.94 13.61 -20.60
N PRO A 253 3.09 12.80 -21.24
CA PRO A 253 2.04 12.03 -20.57
C PRO A 253 2.58 10.93 -19.63
N ASP A 254 3.78 10.40 -19.86
CA ASP A 254 4.40 9.39 -18.99
C ASP A 254 4.84 10.04 -17.67
N ILE A 255 5.46 11.22 -17.72
CA ILE A 255 5.77 12.02 -16.52
C ILE A 255 4.48 12.40 -15.78
N PHE A 256 3.43 12.76 -16.51
CA PHE A 256 2.15 13.11 -15.90
C PHE A 256 1.55 11.94 -15.13
N ALA A 257 1.60 10.72 -15.67
CA ALA A 257 1.05 9.54 -15.00
C ALA A 257 1.71 9.29 -13.64
N VAL A 258 3.04 9.40 -13.58
CA VAL A 258 3.80 9.28 -12.32
C VAL A 258 3.38 10.37 -11.32
N ARG A 259 3.30 11.62 -11.78
CA ARG A 259 2.89 12.75 -10.91
C ARG A 259 1.47 12.59 -10.39
N LYS A 260 0.56 12.07 -11.22
CA LYS A 260 -0.83 11.80 -10.82
C LYS A 260 -0.90 10.71 -9.75
N GLU A 261 -0.11 9.64 -9.86
CA GLU A 261 -0.02 8.64 -8.80
C GLU A 261 0.44 9.26 -7.48
N LEU A 262 1.53 10.03 -7.49
CA LEU A 262 2.04 10.70 -6.28
C LEU A 262 1.01 11.66 -5.67
N TYR A 263 0.26 12.38 -6.51
CA TYR A 263 -0.82 13.24 -6.08
C TYR A 263 -1.95 12.46 -5.42
N LEU A 264 -2.48 11.42 -6.07
CA LEU A 264 -3.53 10.57 -5.52
C LEU A 264 -3.09 9.89 -4.22
N ALA A 265 -1.83 9.44 -4.15
CA ALA A 265 -1.24 8.90 -2.94
C ALA A 265 -1.24 9.91 -1.80
N SER A 266 -0.89 11.18 -2.06
CA SER A 266 -0.93 12.22 -1.02
C SER A 266 -2.33 12.45 -0.43
N LEU A 267 -3.39 12.23 -1.22
CA LEU A 267 -4.78 12.28 -0.73
C LEU A 267 -5.13 11.04 0.08
N CYS A 268 -4.56 9.89 -0.26
CA CYS A 268 -4.82 8.58 0.35
C CYS A 268 -3.95 8.27 1.58
N GLU A 269 -2.96 9.10 1.88
CA GLU A 269 -1.96 8.85 2.91
C GLU A 269 -2.60 8.55 4.28
N VAL A 270 -2.08 7.52 4.93
CA VAL A 270 -2.35 7.18 6.32
C VAL A 270 -1.07 7.39 7.11
N ASN A 271 -1.10 8.42 7.95
CA ASN A 271 0.06 8.82 8.74
C ASN A 271 0.08 8.06 10.07
N GLU A 272 0.81 6.95 10.10
CA GLU A 272 1.01 6.11 11.29
C GLU A 272 2.51 5.82 11.52
N PRO A 273 3.00 5.74 12.77
CA PRO A 273 4.40 5.39 13.08
C PRO A 273 4.73 3.94 12.72
N PRO A 274 5.91 3.62 12.13
CA PRO A 274 7.08 4.49 11.95
C PRO A 274 7.13 5.28 10.63
N LYS A 275 6.37 4.85 9.61
CA LYS A 275 6.30 5.51 8.29
C LYS A 275 4.85 5.53 7.77
N PRO A 276 4.46 6.60 7.04
CA PRO A 276 3.16 6.67 6.39
C PRO A 276 3.00 5.59 5.31
N TRP A 277 1.75 5.23 5.01
CA TRP A 277 1.39 4.28 3.96
C TRP A 277 0.19 4.74 3.15
N HIS A 278 -0.04 4.11 1.99
CA HIS A 278 -1.01 4.62 1.01
C HIS A 278 -2.09 3.59 0.70
N PHE A 279 -1.90 2.76 -0.32
CA PHE A 279 -2.95 1.89 -0.85
C PHE A 279 -2.44 0.55 -1.37
N TRP A 280 -3.35 -0.41 -1.48
CA TRP A 280 -3.20 -1.56 -2.35
C TRP A 280 -3.23 -1.10 -3.81
N MET A 281 -2.36 -1.64 -4.66
CA MET A 281 -2.31 -1.26 -6.07
C MET A 281 -2.92 -2.35 -6.94
N ILE A 282 -3.91 -2.00 -7.77
CA ILE A 282 -4.38 -2.83 -8.86
C ILE A 282 -3.56 -2.48 -10.09
N MET A 283 -2.82 -3.44 -10.63
CA MET A 283 -2.10 -3.26 -11.89
C MET A 283 -2.81 -4.00 -13.01
N LEU A 284 -3.09 -3.29 -14.10
CA LEU A 284 -3.65 -3.83 -15.33
C LEU A 284 -2.70 -3.48 -16.48
N LYS A 285 -2.28 -4.46 -17.28
CA LYS A 285 -1.40 -4.21 -18.43
C LYS A 285 -1.86 -4.94 -19.68
N ASN A 286 -1.47 -4.40 -20.83
CA ASN A 286 -1.75 -4.93 -22.17
C ASN A 286 -0.45 -5.25 -22.91
N GLY A 287 -0.31 -6.49 -23.36
CA GLY A 287 0.88 -7.10 -23.96
C GLY A 287 1.10 -6.78 -25.43
N ASN A 288 0.19 -6.03 -26.03
CA ASN A 288 0.35 -5.60 -27.40
C ASN A 288 1.54 -4.65 -27.54
N PHE A 289 2.29 -4.85 -28.62
CA PHE A 289 3.54 -4.13 -28.85
C PHE A 289 3.76 -3.86 -30.34
N ASP A 290 3.83 -2.57 -30.71
CA ASP A 290 4.06 -2.15 -32.09
C ASP A 290 5.55 -2.03 -32.40
N LYS A 291 6.09 -3.06 -33.08
CA LYS A 291 7.47 -3.13 -33.56
C LYS A 291 7.84 -2.05 -34.59
N ASN A 292 6.86 -1.37 -35.19
CA ASN A 292 7.13 -0.31 -36.17
C ASN A 292 7.37 1.06 -35.53
N THR A 293 7.11 1.17 -34.23
CA THR A 293 7.41 2.37 -33.44
C THR A 293 8.79 2.27 -32.80
N THR A 294 9.21 3.33 -32.12
CA THR A 294 10.43 3.36 -31.30
C THR A 294 10.13 3.92 -29.90
N LEU A 295 8.90 3.74 -29.43
CA LEU A 295 8.47 4.26 -28.13
C LEU A 295 9.14 3.49 -27.00
N CYS A 296 9.18 2.16 -27.09
CA CYS A 296 9.76 1.31 -26.07
C CYS A 296 11.31 1.24 -26.21
N PRO A 297 12.07 1.51 -25.14
CA PRO A 297 13.53 1.33 -25.15
C PRO A 297 13.91 -0.16 -25.13
N GLU A 298 15.12 -0.47 -25.61
CA GLU A 298 15.74 -1.80 -25.53
C GLU A 298 16.74 -1.83 -24.37
N ASN A 299 16.37 -2.43 -23.23
CA ASN A 299 17.18 -2.43 -22.01
C ASN A 299 17.70 -1.02 -21.64
N GLY A 300 16.81 -0.03 -21.63
CA GLY A 300 17.12 1.38 -21.33
C GLY A 300 17.63 2.19 -22.51
N LYS A 301 18.00 1.55 -23.62
CA LYS A 301 18.56 2.24 -24.79
C LYS A 301 17.46 2.64 -25.77
N LYS A 302 17.40 3.92 -26.12
CA LYS A 302 16.57 4.38 -27.24
C LYS A 302 17.13 3.83 -28.54
N VAL A 303 16.27 3.15 -29.30
CA VAL A 303 16.63 2.53 -30.58
C VAL A 303 15.95 3.26 -31.73
N SER A 304 16.62 3.33 -32.88
CA SER A 304 16.03 3.89 -34.10
C SER A 304 15.11 2.89 -34.83
N LYS A 305 15.19 1.61 -34.47
CA LYS A 305 14.39 0.52 -35.00
C LYS A 305 14.37 -0.65 -34.02
N ILE A 306 13.19 -1.24 -33.82
CA ILE A 306 13.03 -2.47 -33.07
C ILE A 306 13.43 -3.67 -33.95
N VAL A 307 14.35 -4.50 -33.46
CA VAL A 307 14.78 -5.73 -34.13
C VAL A 307 14.60 -6.89 -33.16
N THR A 308 13.65 -7.78 -33.45
CA THR A 308 13.33 -8.93 -32.60
C THR A 308 12.66 -10.03 -33.42
N ASP A 309 13.01 -11.27 -33.10
CA ASP A 309 12.39 -12.50 -33.61
C ASP A 309 11.14 -12.91 -32.80
N ARG A 310 10.92 -12.31 -31.62
CA ARG A 310 9.75 -12.54 -30.77
C ARG A 310 8.49 -12.06 -31.45
N ASN A 311 7.40 -12.82 -31.38
CA ASN A 311 6.10 -12.41 -31.93
C ASN A 311 5.28 -11.69 -30.87
N PHE A 312 4.84 -10.47 -31.18
CA PHE A 312 3.96 -9.68 -30.33
C PHE A 312 2.63 -9.44 -31.03
N PRO A 313 1.50 -9.52 -30.31
CA PRO A 313 0.22 -9.13 -30.86
C PRO A 313 0.19 -7.61 -31.11
N CYS A 314 -0.27 -7.20 -32.28
CA CYS A 314 -0.58 -5.80 -32.57
C CYS A 314 -1.47 -5.75 -33.82
N PHE A 315 -2.56 -5.01 -33.74
CA PHE A 315 -3.50 -4.81 -34.86
C PHE A 315 -3.23 -3.51 -35.64
N GLY A 316 -2.07 -2.89 -35.45
CA GLY A 316 -1.69 -1.59 -36.02
C GLY A 316 -1.91 -0.44 -35.03
N HIS A 317 -2.11 0.76 -35.57
CA HIS A 317 -2.25 2.00 -34.80
C HIS A 317 -3.23 1.85 -33.61
N GLY A 318 -2.80 2.23 -32.41
CA GLY A 318 -3.58 2.11 -31.18
C GLY A 318 -3.57 0.72 -30.54
N CYS A 319 -2.75 -0.23 -31.01
CA CYS A 319 -2.64 -1.54 -30.35
C CYS A 319 -2.04 -1.44 -28.94
N MET A 320 -1.22 -0.41 -28.69
CA MET A 320 -0.58 -0.13 -27.40
C MET A 320 -1.38 0.83 -26.50
N ASN A 321 -2.64 1.12 -26.85
CA ASN A 321 -3.47 2.12 -26.18
C ASN A 321 -3.84 1.71 -24.74
N GLN A 322 -4.25 2.70 -23.95
CA GLN A 322 -4.71 2.58 -22.56
C GLN A 322 -6.18 2.14 -22.51
N PRO A 323 -6.65 1.55 -21.40
CA PRO A 323 -8.03 1.10 -21.30
C PRO A 323 -8.99 2.23 -20.96
N LEU A 324 -10.27 2.04 -21.29
CA LEU A 324 -11.37 2.74 -20.62
C LEU A 324 -11.49 2.18 -19.21
N VAL A 325 -11.47 3.05 -18.21
CA VAL A 325 -11.65 2.69 -16.80
C VAL A 325 -12.86 3.41 -16.23
N TYR A 326 -13.71 2.65 -15.56
CA TYR A 326 -14.89 3.10 -14.84
C TYR A 326 -14.73 2.80 -13.36
N HIS A 327 -15.22 3.72 -12.53
CA HIS A 327 -15.08 3.65 -11.08
C HIS A 327 -16.46 3.59 -10.42
N ASN A 328 -16.68 2.53 -9.65
CA ASN A 328 -17.76 2.47 -8.68
C ASN A 328 -17.20 2.87 -7.31
N TYR A 329 -17.49 4.12 -6.92
CA TYR A 329 -17.10 4.66 -5.62
C TYR A 329 -17.52 3.76 -4.47
N SER A 330 -16.61 3.61 -3.51
CA SER A 330 -16.83 2.87 -2.29
C SER A 330 -18.02 3.41 -1.52
N ARG A 331 -19.06 2.60 -1.38
CA ARG A 331 -20.31 2.99 -0.72
C ARG A 331 -20.63 2.08 0.44
N LEU A 332 -21.36 2.63 1.40
CA LEU A 332 -21.93 1.87 2.49
C LEU A 332 -23.11 1.03 1.99
N VAL A 333 -23.11 -0.25 2.34
CA VAL A 333 -24.23 -1.17 2.13
C VAL A 333 -24.63 -1.71 3.49
N SER A 334 -25.89 -1.46 3.86
CA SER A 334 -26.48 -2.02 5.07
C SER A 334 -27.12 -3.36 4.76
N SER A 335 -26.75 -4.41 5.51
CA SER A 335 -27.55 -5.62 5.59
C SER A 335 -28.77 -5.35 6.47
N GLY A 336 -29.90 -6.02 6.19
CA GLY A 336 -31.15 -5.86 6.96
C GLY A 336 -31.03 -6.16 8.45
N GLU A 337 -29.91 -6.72 8.91
CA GLU A 337 -29.59 -7.09 10.30
C GLU A 337 -28.83 -5.99 11.06
N GLY A 338 -28.68 -4.78 10.50
CA GLY A 338 -28.02 -3.65 11.16
C GLY A 338 -26.50 -3.59 10.97
N ASN A 339 -25.90 -4.56 10.29
CA ASN A 339 -24.48 -4.52 9.93
C ASN A 339 -24.28 -3.74 8.63
N ALA A 340 -23.38 -2.75 8.64
CA ALA A 340 -23.01 -1.95 7.49
C ALA A 340 -21.59 -2.28 7.03
N TYR A 341 -21.38 -2.44 5.72
CA TYR A 341 -20.06 -2.71 5.15
C TYR A 341 -19.81 -1.86 3.91
N LEU A 342 -18.54 -1.69 3.56
CA LEU A 342 -18.13 -0.96 2.37
C LEU A 342 -17.94 -1.90 1.18
N THR A 343 -18.31 -1.41 0.00
CA THR A 343 -18.00 -2.05 -1.28
C THR A 343 -17.77 -1.02 -2.37
N GLY A 344 -16.84 -1.29 -3.28
CA GLY A 344 -16.50 -0.45 -4.42
C GLY A 344 -15.81 -1.29 -5.49
N GLY A 345 -15.38 -0.66 -6.58
CA GLY A 345 -14.60 -1.36 -7.60
C GLY A 345 -14.19 -0.53 -8.79
N PHE A 346 -13.20 -1.05 -9.52
CA PHE A 346 -12.83 -0.58 -10.84
C PHE A 346 -13.20 -1.63 -11.89
N PHE A 347 -13.61 -1.19 -13.06
CA PHE A 347 -13.86 -2.08 -14.19
C PHE A 347 -13.66 -1.35 -15.51
N GLY A 348 -13.52 -2.08 -16.61
CA GLY A 348 -13.25 -1.45 -17.88
C GLY A 348 -12.82 -2.40 -18.98
N THR A 349 -12.27 -1.84 -20.05
CA THR A 349 -11.95 -2.57 -21.28
C THR A 349 -10.85 -1.85 -22.06
N TYR A 350 -10.00 -2.61 -22.76
CA TYR A 350 -9.08 -2.06 -23.75
C TYR A 350 -9.75 -1.84 -25.11
N ASP A 351 -10.89 -2.49 -25.37
CA ASP A 351 -11.66 -2.30 -26.60
C ASP A 351 -12.43 -0.98 -26.54
N LEU A 352 -11.80 0.12 -26.96
CA LEU A 352 -12.32 1.49 -26.81
C LEU A 352 -13.67 1.80 -27.49
N HIS A 353 -14.13 0.92 -28.37
CA HIS A 353 -15.44 1.03 -29.04
C HIS A 353 -16.50 0.12 -28.42
N ALA A 354 -16.16 -0.60 -27.35
CA ALA A 354 -17.08 -1.48 -26.66
C ALA A 354 -18.16 -0.67 -25.92
N ASP A 355 -19.40 -1.15 -26.00
CA ASP A 355 -20.52 -0.63 -25.24
C ASP A 355 -20.82 -1.59 -24.09
N LEU A 356 -20.16 -1.36 -22.94
CA LEU A 356 -20.30 -2.22 -21.76
C LEU A 356 -21.74 -2.26 -21.19
N SER A 357 -22.62 -1.33 -21.59
CA SER A 357 -24.03 -1.37 -21.17
C SER A 357 -24.81 -2.53 -21.79
N LYS A 358 -24.32 -3.08 -22.91
CA LYS A 358 -24.91 -4.22 -23.61
C LYS A 358 -24.31 -5.57 -23.19
N GLY A 359 -23.29 -5.55 -22.33
CA GLY A 359 -22.53 -6.72 -21.93
C GLY A 359 -21.07 -6.65 -22.39
N VAL A 360 -20.31 -7.71 -22.08
CA VAL A 360 -18.88 -7.81 -22.41
C VAL A 360 -18.66 -8.38 -23.83
N ASP A 361 -19.56 -9.23 -24.32
CA ASP A 361 -19.48 -9.91 -25.63
C ASP A 361 -18.07 -10.44 -25.94
N ASN A 362 -17.50 -10.07 -27.10
CA ASN A 362 -16.17 -10.46 -27.55
C ASN A 362 -15.08 -9.42 -27.20
N ASN A 363 -15.39 -8.46 -26.33
CA ASN A 363 -14.47 -7.41 -25.92
C ASN A 363 -13.63 -7.85 -24.73
N SER A 364 -12.46 -7.23 -24.59
CA SER A 364 -11.64 -7.38 -23.40
C SER A 364 -12.39 -6.78 -22.22
N TYR A 365 -12.16 -7.32 -21.04
CA TYR A 365 -12.80 -6.81 -19.85
C TYR A 365 -11.94 -7.07 -18.62
N PHE A 366 -11.93 -6.13 -17.71
CA PHE A 366 -11.43 -6.36 -16.37
C PHE A 366 -12.40 -5.81 -15.34
N SER A 367 -12.39 -6.41 -14.15
CA SER A 367 -12.96 -5.77 -12.97
C SER A 367 -12.26 -6.23 -11.70
N VAL A 368 -12.12 -5.32 -10.76
CA VAL A 368 -11.72 -5.60 -9.39
C VAL A 368 -12.72 -4.94 -8.46
N PHE A 369 -13.50 -5.75 -7.75
CA PHE A 369 -14.45 -5.30 -6.74
C PHE A 369 -13.94 -5.68 -5.37
N TRP A 370 -14.02 -4.77 -4.41
CA TRP A 370 -13.74 -5.06 -3.01
C TRP A 370 -15.03 -5.03 -2.21
N LYS A 371 -15.10 -5.94 -1.23
CA LYS A 371 -16.15 -5.96 -0.21
C LYS A 371 -15.56 -6.38 1.11
N LYS A 372 -16.04 -5.79 2.20
CA LYS A 372 -15.61 -6.22 3.54
C LYS A 372 -16.27 -7.54 3.89
N ASN A 373 -15.48 -8.52 4.33
CA ASN A 373 -16.02 -9.71 4.97
C ASN A 373 -16.29 -9.40 6.44
N LEU A 374 -17.56 -9.43 6.85
CA LEU A 374 -17.96 -9.13 8.23
C LEU A 374 -17.51 -10.20 9.23
N SER A 375 -17.27 -11.44 8.80
CA SER A 375 -16.87 -12.51 9.72
C SER A 375 -15.37 -12.53 10.01
N SER A 376 -14.53 -12.28 9.01
CA SER A 376 -13.07 -12.25 9.17
C SER A 376 -12.50 -10.85 9.35
N GLU A 377 -13.34 -9.82 9.15
CA GLU A 377 -12.97 -8.41 9.03
C GLU A 377 -11.98 -8.13 7.89
N SER A 378 -11.66 -9.10 7.04
CA SER A 378 -10.75 -8.92 5.90
C SER A 378 -11.48 -8.38 4.67
N TRP A 379 -10.81 -7.59 3.84
CA TRP A 379 -11.29 -7.28 2.49
C TRP A 379 -11.22 -8.53 1.61
N ILE A 380 -12.24 -8.69 0.77
CA ILE A 380 -12.24 -9.66 -0.32
C ILE A 380 -12.17 -8.86 -1.62
N PHE A 381 -11.04 -8.97 -2.33
CA PHE A 381 -10.87 -8.44 -3.67
C PHE A 381 -11.25 -9.52 -4.69
N SER A 382 -12.35 -9.30 -5.40
CA SER A 382 -12.85 -10.15 -6.49
C SER A 382 -12.39 -9.63 -7.83
N HIS A 383 -11.61 -10.43 -8.54
CA HIS A 383 -10.98 -10.09 -9.80
C HIS A 383 -11.62 -10.86 -10.96
N LYS A 384 -11.69 -10.19 -12.11
CA LYS A 384 -12.02 -10.78 -13.39
C LYS A 384 -11.14 -10.18 -14.46
N LEU A 385 -10.58 -11.02 -15.32
CA LEU A 385 -9.84 -10.61 -16.50
C LEU A 385 -10.33 -11.39 -17.70
N THR A 386 -10.60 -10.72 -18.81
CA THR A 386 -11.07 -11.31 -20.06
C THR A 386 -10.30 -10.72 -21.23
N THR A 387 -9.70 -11.59 -22.06
CA THR A 387 -9.00 -11.18 -23.29
C THR A 387 -9.95 -11.04 -24.46
N SER A 388 -9.51 -10.36 -25.51
CA SER A 388 -10.19 -10.30 -26.81
C SER A 388 -9.26 -10.62 -27.95
N SER A 389 -9.81 -10.77 -29.15
CA SER A 389 -9.00 -10.94 -30.37
C SER A 389 -8.02 -9.78 -30.63
N LYS A 390 -8.36 -8.56 -30.19
CA LYS A 390 -7.49 -7.38 -30.28
C LYS A 390 -6.49 -7.28 -29.15
N TYR A 391 -6.87 -7.74 -27.95
CA TYR A 391 -6.06 -7.71 -26.75
C TYR A 391 -5.93 -9.13 -26.17
N PRO A 392 -5.20 -10.02 -26.87
CA PRO A 392 -5.08 -11.43 -26.51
C PRO A 392 -4.09 -11.68 -25.37
N TRP A 393 -3.32 -10.65 -24.99
CA TRP A 393 -2.33 -10.67 -23.92
C TRP A 393 -2.63 -9.57 -22.91
N LEU A 394 -3.13 -9.96 -21.73
CA LEU A 394 -3.49 -9.03 -20.67
C LEU A 394 -3.00 -9.55 -19.31
N MET A 395 -2.73 -8.63 -18.38
CA MET A 395 -2.33 -8.94 -17.01
C MET A 395 -3.17 -8.16 -16.02
N LEU A 396 -3.54 -8.78 -14.90
CA LEU A 396 -4.25 -8.12 -13.80
C LEU A 396 -3.75 -8.66 -12.46
N TYR A 397 -3.16 -7.78 -11.64
CA TYR A 397 -2.60 -8.12 -10.34
C TYR A 397 -3.14 -7.21 -9.24
N LEU A 398 -3.20 -7.77 -8.02
CA LEU A 398 -3.21 -7.01 -6.78
C LEU A 398 -1.79 -6.98 -6.22
N ARG A 399 -1.24 -5.79 -5.98
CA ARG A 399 0.13 -5.58 -5.53
C ARG A 399 0.18 -4.94 -4.14
N ALA A 400 1.07 -5.46 -3.31
CA ALA A 400 1.63 -4.77 -2.17
C ALA A 400 2.96 -4.14 -2.60
N ASP A 401 2.95 -2.83 -2.82
CA ASP A 401 4.12 -2.06 -3.25
C ASP A 401 4.78 -1.30 -2.09
N ALA A 402 6.07 -0.98 -2.21
CA ALA A 402 6.79 -0.15 -1.27
C ALA A 402 6.20 1.26 -1.19
N THR A 403 6.26 1.86 0.01
CA THR A 403 5.85 3.27 0.21
C THR A 403 6.77 4.26 -0.49
N GLU A 404 7.96 3.85 -0.89
CA GLU A 404 8.94 4.63 -1.65
C GLU A 404 9.84 3.69 -2.47
N GLY A 405 10.38 4.20 -3.58
CA GLY A 405 11.32 3.49 -4.45
C GLY A 405 10.69 2.97 -5.75
N PHE A 406 11.47 2.16 -6.45
CA PHE A 406 11.12 1.57 -7.74
C PHE A 406 10.28 0.31 -7.53
N ASN A 407 9.01 0.38 -7.92
CA ASN A 407 8.05 -0.71 -7.77
C ASN A 407 7.73 -1.32 -9.14
N GLY A 408 7.44 -2.63 -9.19
CA GLY A 408 6.81 -3.27 -10.36
C GLY A 408 7.52 -3.13 -11.71
N GLY A 409 8.85 -2.93 -11.74
CA GLY A 409 9.63 -2.73 -12.96
C GLY A 409 9.70 -1.29 -13.47
N TYR A 410 9.20 -0.32 -12.70
CA TYR A 410 9.28 1.10 -13.04
C TYR A 410 10.51 1.77 -12.43
N HIS A 411 11.21 2.57 -13.22
CA HIS A 411 12.35 3.39 -12.78
C HIS A 411 11.92 4.72 -12.11
N TYR A 412 10.63 4.86 -11.78
CA TYR A 412 10.09 6.03 -11.08
C TYR A 412 9.71 5.68 -9.66
N ASN A 413 9.84 6.66 -8.76
CA ASN A 413 9.46 6.52 -7.37
C ASN A 413 7.92 6.38 -7.25
N GLY A 414 7.45 5.24 -6.78
CA GLY A 414 6.02 4.94 -6.60
C GLY A 414 5.54 5.10 -5.15
N ARG A 415 4.25 4.84 -4.92
CA ARG A 415 3.65 4.78 -3.59
C ARG A 415 2.86 3.50 -3.40
N GLY A 416 2.91 2.95 -2.19
CA GLY A 416 2.26 1.68 -1.87
C GLY A 416 1.98 1.52 -0.38
N ILE A 417 1.72 0.27 -0.01
CA ILE A 417 1.22 -0.12 1.31
C ILE A 417 2.31 -0.67 2.24
N MET A 418 3.46 -1.09 1.71
CA MET A 418 4.54 -1.70 2.50
C MET A 418 5.40 -0.64 3.20
N ARG A 419 5.33 -0.64 4.53
CA ARG A 419 6.01 0.29 5.44
C ARG A 419 7.40 -0.17 5.83
N LYS A 420 7.64 -1.47 5.78
CA LYS A 420 8.94 -2.12 5.98
C LYS A 420 9.21 -3.04 4.80
N LEU A 421 10.41 -2.97 4.23
CA LEU A 421 10.74 -3.77 3.07
C LEU A 421 11.15 -5.19 3.49
N PRO A 422 10.56 -6.24 2.92
CA PRO A 422 11.02 -7.61 3.13
C PRO A 422 12.38 -7.86 2.48
N GLU A 423 13.26 -8.56 3.18
CA GLU A 423 14.59 -8.96 2.70
C GLU A 423 14.79 -10.47 2.86
N SER A 424 15.20 -11.15 1.78
CA SER A 424 15.54 -12.58 1.87
C SER A 424 16.78 -12.80 2.75
N PRO A 425 16.82 -13.85 3.59
CA PRO A 425 15.87 -14.97 3.64
C PRO A 425 14.71 -14.79 4.63
N ASN A 426 14.58 -13.65 5.30
CA ASN A 426 13.79 -13.56 6.52
C ASN A 426 12.49 -12.78 6.30
N PHE A 427 11.50 -13.38 5.64
CA PHE A 427 10.13 -12.88 5.63
C PHE A 427 9.16 -13.94 5.10
N LYS A 428 7.90 -13.79 5.48
CA LYS A 428 6.81 -14.67 5.09
C LYS A 428 5.67 -13.89 4.48
N VAL A 429 4.85 -14.57 3.70
CA VAL A 429 3.62 -14.01 3.14
C VAL A 429 2.46 -14.91 3.53
N LYS A 430 1.38 -14.29 4.00
CA LYS A 430 0.12 -14.96 4.27
C LYS A 430 -0.95 -14.41 3.34
N LEU A 431 -1.75 -15.26 2.71
CA LEU A 431 -2.92 -14.84 1.96
C LEU A 431 -3.92 -15.96 1.77
N THR A 432 -5.19 -15.62 1.57
CA THR A 432 -6.22 -16.54 1.12
C THR A 432 -6.48 -16.32 -0.37
N LEU A 433 -6.34 -17.37 -1.17
CA LEU A 433 -6.57 -17.37 -2.60
C LEU A 433 -7.67 -18.38 -2.96
N ASN A 434 -8.63 -17.93 -3.76
CA ASN A 434 -9.66 -18.79 -4.34
C ASN A 434 -9.81 -18.47 -5.83
N ILE A 435 -9.43 -19.41 -6.69
CA ILE A 435 -9.57 -19.29 -8.14
C ILE A 435 -10.85 -20.00 -8.54
N THR A 436 -11.79 -19.28 -9.15
CA THR A 436 -13.07 -19.85 -9.58
C THR A 436 -13.08 -20.17 -11.07
N ARG A 437 -12.22 -19.52 -11.86
CA ARG A 437 -12.02 -19.82 -13.28
C ARG A 437 -10.59 -19.51 -13.70
N GLY A 438 -9.92 -20.47 -14.36
CA GLY A 438 -8.58 -20.29 -14.93
C GLY A 438 -8.65 -19.74 -16.36
N GLY A 439 -7.77 -18.79 -16.71
CA GLY A 439 -7.75 -18.10 -18.01
C GLY A 439 -7.21 -18.93 -19.18
N GLY A 440 -7.54 -20.22 -19.24
CA GLY A 440 -7.06 -21.16 -20.26
C GLY A 440 -5.62 -21.63 -20.04
N SER A 441 -5.14 -22.43 -21.00
CA SER A 441 -3.83 -23.11 -20.91
C SER A 441 -2.62 -22.18 -21.00
N ASN A 442 -2.79 -21.00 -21.61
CA ASN A 442 -1.74 -19.98 -21.69
C ASN A 442 -1.81 -18.95 -20.54
N SER A 443 -2.71 -19.14 -19.57
CA SER A 443 -2.75 -18.28 -18.38
C SER A 443 -1.66 -18.68 -17.40
N GLN A 444 -0.71 -17.78 -17.19
CA GLN A 444 0.23 -17.84 -16.09
C GLN A 444 -0.44 -17.16 -14.90
N PHE A 445 -0.97 -17.96 -13.98
CA PHE A 445 -1.53 -17.47 -12.73
C PHE A 445 -0.46 -17.55 -11.65
N TYR A 446 -0.06 -16.40 -11.14
CA TYR A 446 0.96 -16.28 -10.12
C TYR A 446 0.31 -16.35 -8.74
N LEU A 447 0.62 -17.42 -7.99
CA LEU A 447 0.31 -17.47 -6.56
C LEU A 447 1.03 -16.34 -5.82
N LEU A 448 2.27 -16.10 -6.23
CA LEU A 448 3.06 -14.96 -5.83
C LEU A 448 4.00 -14.61 -6.98
N ASP A 449 3.96 -13.36 -7.42
CA ASP A 449 4.96 -12.71 -8.27
C ASP A 449 5.65 -11.63 -7.42
N MET A 450 6.97 -11.62 -7.42
CA MET A 450 7.77 -10.74 -6.59
C MET A 450 8.71 -9.92 -7.44
N GLY A 451 8.63 -8.59 -7.32
CA GLY A 451 9.50 -7.66 -8.02
C GLY A 451 10.52 -6.98 -7.10
N SER A 452 11.73 -6.78 -7.62
CA SER A 452 12.80 -6.00 -6.98
C SER A 452 13.72 -5.37 -8.05
N CYS A 453 14.71 -4.58 -7.61
CA CYS A 453 15.70 -3.96 -8.47
C CYS A 453 17.09 -3.91 -7.79
N TRP A 454 18.11 -4.39 -8.52
CA TRP A 454 19.51 -4.12 -8.20
C TRP A 454 20.38 -4.16 -9.47
N LYS A 455 21.61 -3.65 -9.42
CA LYS A 455 22.53 -3.67 -10.55
C LYS A 455 23.30 -4.99 -10.62
N ASN A 456 23.83 -5.35 -11.80
CA ASN A 456 24.64 -6.57 -11.96
C ASN A 456 25.92 -6.59 -11.11
N ASN A 457 26.37 -5.44 -10.62
CA ASN A 457 27.51 -5.31 -9.70
C ASN A 457 27.11 -5.36 -8.20
N GLY A 458 25.83 -5.55 -7.91
CA GLY A 458 25.30 -5.74 -6.55
C GLY A 458 24.97 -4.43 -5.83
N ASP A 459 25.14 -3.28 -6.49
CA ASP A 459 24.65 -2.01 -6.00
C ASP A 459 23.11 -1.95 -6.06
N PRO A 460 22.45 -1.23 -5.15
CA PRO A 460 21.04 -0.90 -5.29
C PRO A 460 20.77 -0.14 -6.59
N CYS A 461 19.56 -0.26 -7.12
CA CYS A 461 19.13 0.57 -8.23
C CYS A 461 19.06 2.05 -7.83
N ASP A 462 19.35 2.94 -8.78
CA ASP A 462 19.34 4.39 -8.60
C ASP A 462 18.48 5.14 -9.62
N GLY A 463 17.78 4.40 -10.50
CA GLY A 463 16.94 4.93 -11.57
C GLY A 463 17.66 5.04 -12.90
N ASP A 464 18.94 4.66 -12.99
CA ASP A 464 19.65 4.58 -14.26
C ASP A 464 19.22 3.34 -15.06
N VAL A 465 18.30 3.56 -16.00
CA VAL A 465 17.72 2.50 -16.84
C VAL A 465 18.74 1.70 -17.67
N LEU A 466 19.97 2.19 -17.83
CA LEU A 466 21.02 1.46 -18.54
C LEU A 466 21.73 0.42 -17.66
N THR A 467 21.79 0.65 -16.35
CA THR A 467 22.54 -0.19 -15.41
C THR A 467 21.66 -0.92 -14.41
N ASP A 468 20.49 -0.38 -14.11
CA ASP A 468 19.47 -1.02 -13.29
C ASP A 468 18.95 -2.29 -13.95
N VAL A 469 18.60 -3.27 -13.11
CA VAL A 469 17.99 -4.53 -13.54
C VAL A 469 16.83 -4.87 -12.63
N THR A 470 15.64 -4.97 -13.22
CA THR A 470 14.46 -5.46 -12.51
C THR A 470 14.47 -6.97 -12.44
N ARG A 471 14.12 -7.53 -11.29
CA ARG A 471 14.18 -8.97 -11.07
C ARG A 471 12.89 -9.50 -10.52
N TYR A 472 12.47 -10.63 -11.07
CA TYR A 472 11.24 -11.29 -10.71
C TYR A 472 11.44 -12.72 -10.24
N SER A 473 10.66 -13.10 -9.23
CA SER A 473 10.49 -14.48 -8.78
C SER A 473 9.00 -14.80 -8.80
N GLU A 474 8.60 -15.76 -9.63
CA GLU A 474 7.20 -15.97 -9.98
C GLU A 474 6.80 -17.44 -9.80
N MET A 475 5.77 -17.72 -8.98
CA MET A 475 5.23 -19.07 -8.82
C MET A 475 3.96 -19.26 -9.64
N ILE A 476 4.05 -19.98 -10.76
CA ILE A 476 2.90 -20.26 -11.64
C ILE A 476 2.15 -21.50 -11.15
N ILE A 477 0.88 -21.36 -10.79
CA ILE A 477 0.06 -22.46 -10.24
C ILE A 477 -0.98 -23.05 -11.20
N ASN A 478 -1.09 -22.52 -12.43
CA ASN A 478 -1.93 -23.13 -13.46
C ASN A 478 -1.37 -24.53 -13.81
N PRO A 479 -2.10 -25.63 -13.55
CA PRO A 479 -1.61 -26.99 -13.76
C PRO A 479 -1.30 -27.33 -15.22
N GLU A 480 -1.90 -26.59 -16.17
CA GLU A 480 -1.66 -26.75 -17.61
C GLU A 480 -0.30 -26.20 -18.04
N THR A 481 0.35 -25.37 -17.21
CA THR A 481 1.67 -24.81 -17.50
C THR A 481 2.72 -25.92 -17.62
N THR A 482 3.35 -26.02 -18.79
CA THR A 482 4.45 -26.95 -19.04
C THR A 482 5.80 -26.29 -18.74
N SER A 483 6.79 -27.07 -18.32
CA SER A 483 8.15 -26.55 -18.09
C SER A 483 8.91 -26.31 -19.39
N TRP A 484 9.51 -25.12 -19.54
CA TRP A 484 10.45 -24.82 -20.63
C TRP A 484 11.88 -25.20 -20.24
N CYS A 485 12.23 -25.08 -18.96
CA CYS A 485 13.48 -25.60 -18.42
C CYS A 485 13.50 -27.13 -18.41
N ARG A 486 14.27 -27.74 -19.31
CA ARG A 486 14.37 -29.21 -19.44
C ARG A 486 15.80 -29.63 -19.69
N ALA A 487 16.10 -30.90 -19.43
CA ALA A 487 17.41 -31.49 -19.71
C ALA A 487 17.84 -31.36 -21.19
N ASP A 488 16.87 -31.32 -22.11
CA ASP A 488 17.09 -31.12 -23.54
C ASP A 488 17.00 -29.65 -23.99
N ASN A 489 16.68 -28.72 -23.08
CA ASN A 489 16.51 -27.30 -23.36
C ASN A 489 17.07 -26.42 -22.23
N LEU A 490 18.40 -26.41 -22.12
CA LEU A 490 19.11 -25.74 -21.03
C LEU A 490 19.11 -24.20 -21.11
N VAL A 491 18.79 -23.61 -22.27
CA VAL A 491 18.70 -22.15 -22.45
C VAL A 491 17.70 -21.49 -21.50
N SER A 492 16.63 -22.21 -21.15
CA SER A 492 15.55 -21.75 -20.28
C SER A 492 15.75 -22.16 -18.82
N CYS A 493 16.91 -22.71 -18.46
CA CYS A 493 17.23 -23.16 -17.10
C CYS A 493 18.26 -22.25 -16.43
N PRO A 494 18.14 -22.00 -15.11
CA PRO A 494 19.19 -21.30 -14.38
C PRO A 494 20.48 -22.14 -14.39
N PRO A 495 21.67 -21.52 -14.36
CA PRO A 495 22.95 -22.24 -14.41
C PRO A 495 23.12 -23.31 -13.33
N TYR A 496 22.55 -23.07 -12.15
CA TYR A 496 22.52 -24.04 -11.06
C TYR A 496 21.27 -23.87 -10.17
N HIS A 497 20.99 -24.91 -9.41
CA HIS A 497 19.99 -24.96 -8.36
C HIS A 497 20.68 -25.07 -7.00
N VAL A 498 20.12 -24.44 -5.97
CA VAL A 498 20.58 -24.59 -4.58
C VAL A 498 19.58 -25.46 -3.82
N SER A 499 20.01 -26.65 -3.41
CA SER A 499 19.18 -27.62 -2.68
C SER A 499 18.76 -27.09 -1.30
N PRO A 500 17.85 -27.77 -0.58
CA PRO A 500 17.46 -27.37 0.78
C PRO A 500 18.62 -27.45 1.78
N THR A 501 19.67 -28.24 1.48
CA THR A 501 20.88 -28.34 2.32
C THR A 501 21.98 -27.35 1.91
N GLY A 502 21.73 -26.51 0.90
CA GLY A 502 22.70 -25.55 0.38
C GLY A 502 23.64 -26.12 -0.69
N GLU A 503 23.41 -27.34 -1.16
CA GLU A 503 24.21 -27.94 -2.23
C GLU A 503 23.93 -27.24 -3.57
N ILE A 504 24.98 -26.89 -4.30
CA ILE A 504 24.90 -26.37 -5.67
C ILE A 504 24.85 -27.56 -6.63
N ILE A 505 23.77 -27.63 -7.41
CA ILE A 505 23.55 -28.65 -8.44
C ILE A 505 23.49 -27.94 -9.79
N HIS A 506 24.46 -28.21 -10.67
CA HIS A 506 24.52 -27.56 -11.96
C HIS A 506 23.47 -28.12 -12.93
N ARG A 507 22.96 -27.29 -13.84
CA ARG A 507 21.97 -27.70 -14.85
C ARG A 507 22.44 -28.77 -15.83
N ASN A 508 23.72 -29.13 -15.83
CA ASN A 508 24.26 -30.24 -16.62
C ASN A 508 24.23 -31.57 -15.85
N GLU A 509 24.00 -31.56 -14.54
CA GLU A 509 23.83 -32.75 -13.71
C GLU A 509 22.39 -33.27 -13.84
N THR A 510 22.06 -33.80 -15.02
CA THR A 510 20.68 -34.06 -15.44
C THR A 510 19.90 -35.02 -14.54
N SER A 511 20.59 -35.87 -13.77
CA SER A 511 19.97 -36.81 -12.83
C SER A 511 19.58 -36.18 -11.49
N ARG A 512 20.11 -34.99 -11.17
CA ARG A 512 19.92 -34.31 -9.87
C ARG A 512 19.24 -32.96 -9.99
N PHE A 513 19.43 -32.26 -11.11
CA PHE A 513 18.85 -30.94 -11.30
C PHE A 513 17.31 -31.04 -11.38
N PRO A 514 16.54 -30.28 -10.59
CA PRO A 514 15.09 -30.39 -10.54
C PRO A 514 14.42 -29.59 -11.66
N TYR A 515 14.58 -29.99 -12.92
CA TYR A 515 14.03 -29.27 -14.09
C TYR A 515 12.53 -28.95 -13.96
N SER A 516 11.74 -29.92 -13.47
CA SER A 516 10.29 -29.78 -13.28
C SER A 516 9.88 -28.72 -12.25
N ALA A 517 10.82 -28.25 -11.42
CA ALA A 517 10.58 -27.18 -10.45
C ALA A 517 10.60 -25.78 -11.07
N TYR A 518 11.14 -25.65 -12.29
CA TYR A 518 11.32 -24.40 -13.01
C TYR A 518 10.45 -24.39 -14.27
N HIS A 519 9.79 -23.26 -14.54
CA HIS A 519 9.19 -23.02 -15.85
C HIS A 519 10.23 -22.41 -16.79
N LEU A 520 10.81 -21.27 -16.41
CA LEU A 520 11.71 -20.45 -17.21
C LEU A 520 12.72 -19.72 -16.32
N TYR A 521 13.95 -19.66 -16.78
CA TYR A 521 14.93 -18.65 -16.41
C TYR A 521 15.33 -17.87 -17.66
N CYS A 522 15.28 -16.54 -17.60
CA CYS A 522 15.88 -15.68 -18.61
C CYS A 522 16.77 -14.64 -17.94
N SER A 523 17.88 -14.32 -18.60
CA SER A 523 18.94 -13.48 -18.06
C SER A 523 18.78 -12.00 -18.45
N PRO A 524 19.38 -11.06 -17.70
CA PRO A 524 19.26 -9.65 -18.01
C PRO A 524 20.05 -9.26 -19.26
N GLY A 525 19.44 -8.45 -20.12
CA GLY A 525 20.01 -8.05 -21.42
C GLY A 525 21.28 -7.19 -21.33
N ASN A 526 21.58 -6.62 -20.15
CA ASN A 526 22.80 -5.86 -19.89
C ASN A 526 23.90 -6.68 -19.15
N ALA A 527 23.72 -7.99 -18.99
CA ALA A 527 24.75 -8.87 -18.41
C ALA A 527 25.94 -9.07 -19.36
N GLN A 528 27.16 -9.08 -18.81
CA GLN A 528 28.40 -9.18 -19.58
C GLN A 528 29.05 -10.57 -19.59
N TYR A 529 28.75 -11.41 -18.59
CA TYR A 529 29.48 -12.66 -18.32
C TYR A 529 28.56 -13.88 -18.26
N LEU A 530 27.49 -13.89 -19.06
CA LEU A 530 26.51 -14.98 -19.08
C LEU A 530 27.11 -16.33 -19.50
N GLU A 531 26.80 -17.37 -18.72
CA GLU A 531 27.20 -18.75 -19.02
C GLU A 531 26.32 -19.34 -20.12
N LYS A 532 26.92 -19.64 -21.27
CA LYS A 532 26.21 -20.31 -22.37
C LYS A 532 25.89 -21.78 -22.01
N PRO A 533 24.72 -22.29 -22.44
CA PRO A 533 23.67 -21.61 -23.19
C PRO A 533 22.78 -20.71 -22.31
N TYR A 534 22.25 -19.63 -22.85
CA TYR A 534 21.31 -18.75 -22.14
C TYR A 534 20.32 -18.15 -23.14
N ASP A 535 19.19 -17.70 -22.61
CA ASP A 535 18.29 -16.75 -23.26
C ASP A 535 18.27 -15.45 -22.46
N ILE A 536 18.02 -14.32 -23.13
CA ILE A 536 17.81 -13.02 -22.50
C ILE A 536 16.31 -12.80 -22.30
N CYS A 537 15.92 -12.11 -21.24
CA CYS A 537 14.53 -11.69 -21.10
C CYS A 537 14.16 -10.70 -22.22
N ASP A 538 12.86 -10.55 -22.49
CA ASP A 538 12.39 -9.60 -23.49
C ASP A 538 12.92 -8.19 -23.17
N PRO A 539 13.71 -7.57 -24.05
CA PRO A 539 14.38 -6.32 -23.72
C PRO A 539 13.45 -5.09 -23.79
N TYR A 540 12.18 -5.27 -24.19
CA TYR A 540 11.24 -4.19 -24.42
C TYR A 540 10.06 -4.12 -23.43
N SER A 541 9.81 -5.16 -22.62
CA SER A 541 8.65 -5.17 -21.71
C SER A 541 8.83 -4.36 -20.42
N ASN A 542 10.05 -3.89 -20.14
CA ASN A 542 10.37 -2.96 -19.05
C ASN A 542 11.34 -1.89 -19.57
N PRO A 543 11.39 -0.68 -18.97
CA PRO A 543 12.28 0.37 -19.46
C PRO A 543 13.76 -0.01 -19.36
N GLN A 544 14.13 -0.76 -18.33
CA GLN A 544 15.47 -1.29 -18.08
C GLN A 544 15.51 -2.81 -18.27
N ALA A 545 16.71 -3.38 -18.24
CA ALA A 545 16.88 -4.83 -18.35
C ALA A 545 16.13 -5.57 -17.23
N GLN A 546 15.68 -6.79 -17.53
CA GLN A 546 14.93 -7.63 -16.60
C GLN A 546 15.50 -9.04 -16.52
N GLU A 547 15.35 -9.68 -15.36
CA GLU A 547 15.70 -11.08 -15.12
C GLU A 547 14.51 -11.79 -14.47
N LEU A 548 14.10 -12.93 -15.04
CA LEU A 548 12.95 -13.70 -14.56
C LEU A 548 13.37 -15.08 -14.07
N VAL A 549 12.86 -15.47 -12.90
CA VAL A 549 12.88 -16.85 -12.42
C VAL A 549 11.42 -17.29 -12.20
N GLN A 550 10.91 -18.08 -13.15
CA GLN A 550 9.56 -18.64 -13.08
C GLN A 550 9.60 -20.09 -12.57
N LEU A 551 8.78 -20.38 -11.58
CA LEU A 551 8.72 -21.62 -10.83
C LEU A 551 7.39 -22.35 -11.04
N LEU A 552 7.40 -23.65 -10.81
CA LEU A 552 6.22 -24.51 -10.87
C LEU A 552 6.03 -25.28 -9.56
N PRO A 553 4.79 -25.68 -9.21
CA PRO A 553 4.48 -26.57 -8.10
C PRO A 553 5.37 -27.82 -8.08
N HIS A 554 6.14 -27.97 -7.01
CA HIS A 554 7.14 -29.03 -6.90
C HIS A 554 7.53 -29.29 -5.43
N PRO A 555 7.88 -30.53 -5.03
CA PRO A 555 8.30 -30.82 -3.66
C PRO A 555 9.50 -30.01 -3.17
N GLU A 556 10.33 -29.55 -4.11
CA GLU A 556 11.49 -28.68 -3.86
C GLU A 556 11.12 -27.36 -3.14
N TRP A 557 9.90 -26.87 -3.41
CA TRP A 557 9.37 -25.62 -2.87
C TRP A 557 8.38 -25.86 -1.72
N ALA A 558 7.83 -27.06 -1.60
CA ALA A 558 6.85 -27.41 -0.57
C ALA A 558 7.36 -27.22 0.86
N VAL A 559 8.68 -27.36 1.07
CA VAL A 559 9.32 -27.09 2.36
C VAL A 559 9.12 -25.64 2.85
N HIS A 560 8.81 -24.73 1.93
CA HIS A 560 8.55 -23.31 2.17
C HIS A 560 7.07 -22.95 2.12
N GLY A 561 6.16 -23.94 2.20
CA GLY A 561 4.71 -23.73 2.20
C GLY A 561 4.08 -23.59 0.81
N TYR A 562 4.88 -23.62 -0.26
CA TYR A 562 4.39 -23.55 -1.64
C TYR A 562 3.72 -24.87 -2.11
N PRO A 563 2.93 -24.84 -3.20
CA PRO A 563 2.35 -26.05 -3.79
C PRO A 563 3.40 -27.13 -4.08
N GLY A 564 3.18 -28.34 -3.58
CA GLY A 564 4.10 -29.47 -3.78
C GLY A 564 3.87 -30.24 -5.07
N ARG A 565 2.71 -30.04 -5.70
CA ARG A 565 2.31 -30.69 -6.95
C ARG A 565 1.34 -29.83 -7.73
N LYS A 566 1.29 -30.06 -9.04
CA LYS A 566 0.34 -29.39 -9.95
C LYS A 566 -1.10 -29.58 -9.48
N GLY A 567 -1.89 -28.49 -9.53
CA GLY A 567 -3.30 -28.47 -9.19
C GLY A 567 -3.61 -28.11 -7.74
N GLU A 568 -2.63 -28.11 -6.83
CA GLU A 568 -2.83 -27.59 -5.47
C GLU A 568 -3.01 -26.07 -5.50
N GLY A 569 -4.07 -25.58 -4.84
CA GLY A 569 -4.43 -24.15 -4.88
C GLY A 569 -5.14 -23.68 -6.13
N TRP A 570 -5.48 -24.60 -7.04
CA TRP A 570 -6.14 -24.26 -8.30
C TRP A 570 -7.68 -24.21 -8.15
N VAL A 571 -8.39 -24.25 -9.27
CA VAL A 571 -9.85 -24.19 -9.32
C VAL A 571 -10.49 -25.28 -8.47
N GLY A 572 -11.34 -24.88 -7.52
CA GLY A 572 -12.02 -25.78 -6.58
C GLY A 572 -11.20 -26.14 -5.33
N ASP A 573 -9.98 -25.63 -5.19
CA ASP A 573 -9.07 -25.89 -4.07
C ASP A 573 -8.63 -24.57 -3.41
N ALA A 574 -9.60 -23.80 -2.92
CA ALA A 574 -9.38 -22.54 -2.22
C ALA A 574 -8.56 -22.75 -0.93
N ARG A 575 -7.55 -21.91 -0.70
CA ARG A 575 -6.59 -22.10 0.39
C ARG A 575 -6.13 -20.79 1.01
N THR A 576 -5.82 -20.85 2.29
CA THR A 576 -4.95 -19.88 2.96
C THR A 576 -3.53 -20.42 2.93
N TRP A 577 -2.63 -19.65 2.33
CA TRP A 577 -1.21 -19.93 2.20
C TRP A 577 -0.43 -19.21 3.29
N GLU A 578 0.55 -19.91 3.86
CA GLU A 578 1.61 -19.33 4.68
C GLU A 578 2.93 -19.72 4.03
N LEU A 579 3.52 -18.77 3.31
CA LEU A 579 4.68 -18.99 2.45
C LEU A 579 5.93 -18.45 3.12
N ASP A 580 6.98 -19.26 3.21
CA ASP A 580 8.33 -18.82 3.57
C ASP A 580 9.06 -18.28 2.34
N VAL A 581 8.60 -17.10 1.94
CA VAL A 581 8.99 -16.46 0.69
C VAL A 581 10.46 -16.04 0.72
N GLY A 582 10.94 -15.55 1.85
CA GLY A 582 12.34 -15.21 2.03
C GLY A 582 13.25 -16.43 1.88
N ALA A 583 12.93 -17.55 2.54
CA ALA A 583 13.74 -18.75 2.46
C ALA A 583 13.76 -19.33 1.03
N LEU A 584 12.62 -19.36 0.33
CA LEU A 584 12.58 -19.81 -1.07
C LEU A 584 13.42 -18.91 -1.97
N SER A 585 13.15 -17.61 -1.95
CA SER A 585 13.80 -16.64 -2.84
C SER A 585 15.31 -16.54 -2.60
N SER A 586 15.81 -16.88 -1.41
CA SER A 586 17.24 -16.94 -1.11
C SER A 586 18.00 -18.05 -1.85
N ARG A 587 17.28 -19.12 -2.25
CA ARG A 587 17.83 -20.28 -2.96
C ARG A 587 17.82 -20.13 -4.48
N LEU A 588 17.17 -19.09 -5.00
CA LEU A 588 17.08 -18.84 -6.44
C LEU A 588 18.39 -18.24 -6.98
N TYR A 589 18.69 -18.61 -8.22
CA TYR A 589 19.77 -18.00 -8.99
C TYR A 589 19.31 -16.65 -9.54
N PHE A 590 20.10 -15.61 -9.29
CA PHE A 590 20.02 -14.32 -9.97
C PHE A 590 21.43 -13.95 -10.42
N TYR A 591 21.56 -13.45 -11.63
CA TYR A 591 22.81 -13.12 -12.26
C TYR A 591 23.51 -11.98 -11.52
N GLN A 592 24.83 -12.12 -11.41
CA GLN A 592 25.73 -11.19 -10.77
C GLN A 592 27.06 -11.21 -11.53
N ASP A 593 27.65 -10.04 -11.79
CA ASP A 593 28.94 -9.94 -12.45
C ASP A 593 30.04 -10.58 -11.58
N PRO A 594 30.93 -11.43 -12.15
CA PRO A 594 31.99 -12.08 -11.38
C PRO A 594 32.89 -11.08 -10.64
N GLY A 595 33.23 -11.41 -9.39
CA GLY A 595 34.12 -10.60 -8.55
C GLY A 595 33.48 -9.36 -7.93
N THR A 596 32.18 -9.13 -8.13
CA THR A 596 31.45 -8.03 -7.49
C THR A 596 30.87 -8.44 -6.14
N LYS A 597 30.44 -7.45 -5.34
CA LYS A 597 29.82 -7.73 -4.03
C LYS A 597 28.45 -8.39 -4.24
N PRO A 598 28.02 -9.33 -3.38
CA PRO A 598 26.68 -9.89 -3.46
C PRO A 598 25.61 -8.81 -3.30
N ALA A 599 24.59 -8.84 -4.15
CA ALA A 599 23.42 -7.98 -4.00
C ALA A 599 22.61 -8.36 -2.74
N ARG A 600 22.03 -7.35 -2.09
CA ARG A 600 20.97 -7.56 -1.09
C ARG A 600 19.65 -7.80 -1.82
N ARG A 601 18.86 -8.78 -1.38
CA ARG A 601 17.58 -9.17 -2.00
C ARG A 601 16.42 -8.54 -1.24
N VAL A 602 16.24 -7.24 -1.43
CA VAL A 602 15.16 -6.45 -0.81
C VAL A 602 14.01 -6.35 -1.81
N TRP A 603 12.82 -6.82 -1.46
CA TRP A 603 11.68 -6.89 -2.38
C TRP A 603 10.76 -5.68 -2.21
N THR A 604 10.45 -5.00 -3.32
CA THR A 604 9.68 -3.74 -3.31
C THR A 604 8.26 -3.91 -3.85
N SER A 605 7.92 -5.06 -4.41
CA SER A 605 6.58 -5.34 -4.95
C SER A 605 6.25 -6.82 -4.80
N LEU A 606 5.09 -7.14 -4.21
CA LEU A 606 4.59 -8.51 -4.08
C LEU A 606 3.15 -8.61 -4.58
N ASN A 607 2.94 -9.49 -5.55
CA ASN A 607 1.81 -9.47 -6.46
C ASN A 607 1.10 -10.82 -6.48
N VAL A 608 -0.21 -10.77 -6.68
CA VAL A 608 -1.05 -11.95 -6.91
C VAL A 608 -2.02 -11.67 -8.05
N GLY A 609 -2.13 -12.60 -8.98
CA GLY A 609 -3.06 -12.51 -10.09
C GLY A 609 -2.58 -13.26 -11.30
N THR A 610 -3.01 -12.85 -12.49
CA THR A 610 -2.71 -13.62 -13.71
C THR A 610 -2.32 -12.75 -14.88
N GLU A 611 -1.38 -13.32 -15.65
CA GLU A 611 -1.08 -12.97 -17.02
C GLU A 611 -1.72 -14.01 -17.94
N ILE A 612 -2.62 -13.58 -18.82
CA ILE A 612 -3.13 -14.43 -19.91
C ILE A 612 -2.26 -14.14 -21.12
N TYR A 613 -1.38 -15.08 -21.47
CA TYR A 613 -0.46 -14.91 -22.59
C TYR A 613 -1.10 -15.32 -23.93
N VAL A 614 -1.05 -14.43 -24.92
CA VAL A 614 -1.45 -14.65 -26.34
C VAL A 614 -2.47 -15.78 -26.54
N SER A 615 -3.73 -15.49 -26.21
CA SER A 615 -4.86 -16.42 -26.36
C SER A 615 -5.48 -16.30 -27.76
N ARG A 616 -5.86 -17.45 -28.38
CA ARG A 616 -6.50 -17.46 -29.71
C ARG A 616 -7.99 -17.11 -29.65
N GLU A 617 -8.63 -17.43 -28.54
CA GLU A 617 -10.02 -17.16 -28.22
C GLU A 617 -10.09 -16.23 -27.00
N GLY A 618 -11.23 -15.58 -26.77
CA GLY A 618 -11.42 -14.77 -25.56
C GLY A 618 -11.42 -15.66 -24.32
N GLU A 619 -10.36 -15.58 -23.53
CA GLU A 619 -10.18 -16.33 -22.30
C GLU A 619 -10.62 -15.49 -21.11
N THR A 620 -11.09 -16.13 -20.04
CA THR A 620 -11.48 -15.43 -18.81
C THR A 620 -10.94 -16.12 -17.58
N ALA A 621 -10.29 -15.34 -16.71
CA ALA A 621 -9.91 -15.75 -15.37
C ALA A 621 -10.73 -15.00 -14.32
N GLU A 622 -11.10 -15.68 -13.25
CA GLU A 622 -11.83 -15.13 -12.10
C GLU A 622 -11.28 -15.70 -10.80
N TRP A 623 -10.99 -14.83 -9.83
CA TRP A 623 -10.43 -15.23 -8.54
C TRP A 623 -10.71 -14.21 -7.44
N THR A 624 -10.52 -14.60 -6.19
CA THR A 624 -10.57 -13.71 -5.03
C THR A 624 -9.31 -13.81 -4.18
N VAL A 625 -8.87 -12.66 -3.64
CA VAL A 625 -7.79 -12.56 -2.67
C VAL A 625 -8.33 -11.93 -1.38
N SER A 626 -7.99 -12.49 -0.22
CA SER A 626 -8.24 -11.92 1.11
C SER A 626 -7.11 -12.27 2.07
N ASP A 627 -7.12 -11.70 3.27
CA ASP A 627 -6.19 -12.02 4.36
C ASP A 627 -4.71 -11.85 3.97
N PHE A 628 -4.41 -10.98 3.00
CA PHE A 628 -3.05 -10.76 2.51
C PHE A 628 -2.27 -9.95 3.55
N ASP A 629 -1.18 -10.54 4.05
CA ASP A 629 -0.23 -9.94 4.97
C ASP A 629 1.21 -10.30 4.58
N LEU A 630 2.12 -9.38 4.87
CA LEU A 630 3.56 -9.57 4.71
C LEU A 630 4.20 -9.51 6.08
N LEU A 631 4.91 -10.56 6.46
CA LEU A 631 5.46 -10.73 7.80
C LEU A 631 6.98 -10.65 7.73
N VAL A 632 7.55 -9.67 8.41
CA VAL A 632 9.01 -9.47 8.52
C VAL A 632 9.44 -9.58 9.98
N PRO A 633 10.69 -9.97 10.27
CA PRO A 633 11.21 -9.98 11.63
C PRO A 633 11.03 -8.62 12.31
N GLU A 634 10.63 -8.67 13.58
CA GLU A 634 10.73 -7.55 14.50
C GLU A 634 12.20 -7.17 14.64
N ASP A 635 12.52 -5.87 14.54
CA ASP A 635 13.90 -5.43 14.73
C ASP A 635 14.27 -5.64 16.20
N ASP A 636 15.36 -6.37 16.48
CA ASP A 636 15.91 -6.44 17.83
C ASP A 636 16.24 -5.00 18.27
N ILE A 637 15.55 -4.52 19.29
CA ILE A 637 15.73 -3.17 19.86
C ILE A 637 17.15 -2.98 20.43
N ASP A 638 17.97 -4.04 20.50
CA ASP A 638 19.36 -4.00 20.96
C ASP A 638 20.36 -4.07 19.79
N GLY A 639 20.47 -3.00 19.01
CA GLY A 639 21.38 -2.98 17.88
C GLY A 639 21.52 -1.66 17.14
N ASN A 640 21.86 -0.59 17.88
CA ASN A 640 22.54 0.64 17.41
C ASN A 640 22.38 1.02 15.92
N HIS A 641 21.53 2.02 15.67
CA HIS A 641 21.56 2.97 14.55
C HIS A 641 22.33 2.55 13.27
N SER A 642 21.58 2.21 12.22
CA SER A 642 21.92 2.71 10.90
C SER A 642 20.68 3.31 10.25
N SER A 643 20.78 4.59 9.93
CA SER A 643 19.83 5.39 9.18
C SER A 643 19.53 4.75 7.82
N TYR A 644 18.25 4.50 7.57
CA TYR A 644 17.69 4.28 6.24
C TYR A 644 17.77 5.54 5.39
#